data_AF-A0A3S3VA29-F1
#
_entry.id   AF-A0A3S3VA29-F1
#
_cell.length_a   1.000
_cell.length_b   1.000
_cell.length_c   1.000
_cell.angle_alpha   90.00
_cell.angle_beta   90.00
_cell.angle_gamma   90.00
#
_symmetry.space_group_name_H-M   'P 1'
#
loop_
_entity.id
_entity.type
_entity.pdbx_description
1 polymer ?
#
loop_
_entity_poly.entity_id
_entity_poly.type
_entity_poly.pdbx_seq_one_letter_code
_entity_poly.pdbx_strand_id
1 'polypeptide(L)'
;MPDRIVSFVMSGGVGSRLWPLSREDNPKQFHDLSGDGSMLAKTVRRLKARPDGETPIYLIASERHADRLVSDIGPLGLNGGRPIFEPVGRNTAAAVAIATLQTISEHGGDALVLVVPSDHEISTERQFWETVETGRPAAAAGRIVVFGIKPTHPETGYGYVEVSANGDGVAAVSRFVEKPDAETARHYVSSGHFYWNAGIFLFRADTMRQAFLDFRPDIWDGAERAYKTARADISGIYLPQGFYSAVPSTSIDYAVMEHAHGIAMVTASFRWNDLGSWQSLLEASPTDRDGNVVMGDVVAMDCDSSYLRSQGRLLTVIGMKDVAVVATPDAVFVAPVSHSQNVKKVVEQLEKSGRLETKFTASEDRVIVSGSWRKRVEHWLFEETLPLWSTAGVDDVHGGFHEALGFDARALGKPKRMRTMARQIYAFAVAKERGWDGPADRLIDHGIGFIAKHGRSDRGGWVRTLNCNGSVADPAEDAYDHSCVLLALAHAHRCGHGDALRLAQETFGFIDNHLEDGSLNGFLESPGWNGVRFSNPHMHMLESFLAWHDVTGDRAYLRRAARVIDLFRCHFFDQESWTLGERFDVDWLPLPGDDGQWTEPGHHFEWASLLVEFSRASGQKDLVAYARKLYSSAVASGLNRATGLAYAAVSRHGIPLDRLSRSWPQCEAVKAAVALDGIGGPDLKPEIEARVARLFRWHIDPAPLGLWVDRIDERGRSAATEVPASIFYHLVTALMQYLDKTGGQVEPFPMPVSDTGKPSLRQVHA
;
A
#
# COMPACT_ATOMS: atom_id res chain seq x y z
N MET A 1 -28.30 -20.38 39.14
CA MET A 1 -27.79 -19.25 38.32
C MET A 1 -28.47 -19.34 36.96
N PRO A 2 -28.76 -18.24 36.26
CA PRO A 2 -29.33 -18.34 34.91
C PRO A 2 -28.40 -19.18 34.02
N ASP A 3 -29.00 -20.02 33.18
CA ASP A 3 -28.35 -20.95 32.28
C ASP A 3 -27.56 -20.17 31.20
N ARG A 4 -26.25 -20.01 31.38
CA ARG A 4 -25.41 -19.11 30.57
C ARG A 4 -24.38 -19.89 29.74
N ILE A 5 -24.26 -19.53 28.46
CA ILE A 5 -23.18 -19.97 27.58
C ILE A 5 -22.52 -18.74 26.97
N VAL A 6 -21.25 -18.50 27.31
CA VAL A 6 -20.48 -17.34 26.85
C VAL A 6 -19.91 -17.67 25.47
N SER A 7 -20.35 -16.97 24.43
CA SER A 7 -20.01 -17.29 23.05
C SER A 7 -18.89 -16.40 22.52
N PHE A 8 -17.89 -17.00 21.88
CA PHE A 8 -16.77 -16.30 21.25
C PHE A 8 -16.74 -16.63 19.77
N VAL A 9 -16.80 -15.60 18.93
CA VAL A 9 -16.66 -15.72 17.47
C VAL A 9 -15.23 -15.40 17.07
N MET A 10 -14.55 -16.34 16.43
CA MET A 10 -13.20 -16.13 15.89
C MET A 10 -13.29 -15.48 14.51
N SER A 11 -12.80 -14.24 14.41
CA SER A 11 -12.92 -13.37 13.23
C SER A 11 -11.58 -12.71 12.83
N GLY A 12 -10.44 -13.27 13.26
CA GLY A 12 -9.10 -12.75 12.97
C GLY A 12 -8.45 -13.27 11.67
N GLY A 13 -9.07 -14.23 10.98
CA GLY A 13 -8.52 -14.83 9.75
C GLY A 13 -8.66 -13.92 8.52
N VAL A 14 -7.70 -14.01 7.59
CA VAL A 14 -7.72 -13.24 6.33
C VAL A 14 -8.49 -13.94 5.21
N GLY A 15 -8.57 -15.28 5.21
CA GLY A 15 -9.32 -16.02 4.18
C GLY A 15 -8.71 -16.00 2.77
N SER A 16 -7.38 -15.98 2.64
CA SER A 16 -6.66 -15.76 1.37
C SER A 16 -6.99 -16.70 0.20
N ARG A 17 -7.65 -17.84 0.44
CA ARG A 17 -8.07 -18.79 -0.60
C ARG A 17 -9.18 -18.25 -1.52
N LEU A 18 -9.83 -17.16 -1.13
CA LEU A 18 -10.87 -16.48 -1.91
C LEU A 18 -10.37 -15.16 -2.52
N TRP A 19 -9.06 -14.99 -2.71
CA TRP A 19 -8.51 -13.88 -3.49
C TRP A 19 -9.07 -13.95 -4.94
N PRO A 20 -9.56 -12.84 -5.53
CA PRO A 20 -9.31 -11.44 -5.18
C PRO A 20 -10.36 -10.79 -4.28
N LEU A 21 -11.40 -11.51 -3.84
CA LEU A 21 -12.43 -10.96 -2.95
C LEU A 21 -11.90 -10.79 -1.53
N SER A 22 -11.27 -11.83 -1.00
CA SER A 22 -10.74 -11.85 0.37
C SER A 22 -9.31 -11.33 0.41
N ARG A 23 -9.09 -10.24 1.13
CA ARG A 23 -7.79 -9.56 1.30
C ARG A 23 -7.57 -9.22 2.76
N GLU A 24 -6.35 -8.84 3.13
CA GLU A 24 -5.99 -8.54 4.52
C GLU A 24 -6.88 -7.45 5.16
N ASP A 25 -7.30 -6.45 4.38
CA ASP A 25 -8.15 -5.33 4.83
C ASP A 25 -9.66 -5.55 4.64
N ASN A 26 -10.04 -6.63 3.97
CA ASN A 26 -11.42 -7.06 3.79
C ASN A 26 -11.52 -8.60 3.72
N PRO A 27 -11.28 -9.28 4.85
CA PRO A 27 -11.36 -10.73 4.90
C PRO A 27 -12.75 -11.29 4.60
N LYS A 28 -12.79 -12.57 4.20
CA LYS A 28 -14.00 -13.29 3.75
C LYS A 28 -15.19 -13.16 4.69
N GLN A 29 -14.97 -13.09 6.00
CA GLN A 29 -16.06 -13.02 6.98
C GLN A 29 -16.90 -11.74 6.90
N PHE A 30 -16.36 -10.68 6.27
CA PHE A 30 -17.08 -9.43 6.04
C PHE A 30 -17.82 -9.38 4.69
N HIS A 31 -17.65 -10.39 3.83
CA HIS A 31 -18.33 -10.46 2.55
C HIS A 31 -19.66 -11.19 2.67
N ASP A 32 -20.61 -10.75 1.85
CA ASP A 32 -21.77 -11.56 1.53
C ASP A 32 -21.39 -12.56 0.43
N LEU A 33 -21.36 -13.84 0.80
CA LEU A 33 -20.98 -14.95 -0.07
C LEU A 33 -22.17 -15.86 -0.39
N SER A 34 -23.26 -15.77 0.37
CA SER A 34 -24.40 -16.69 0.30
C SER A 34 -25.77 -15.99 0.22
N GLY A 35 -25.82 -14.65 0.16
CA GLY A 35 -26.98 -13.85 -0.23
C GLY A 35 -27.79 -13.20 0.90
N ASP A 36 -27.37 -13.29 2.17
CA ASP A 36 -28.11 -12.75 3.33
C ASP A 36 -27.23 -11.94 4.31
N GLY A 37 -26.27 -11.19 3.76
CA GLY A 37 -25.32 -10.37 4.50
C GLY A 37 -24.03 -11.10 4.89
N SER A 38 -23.14 -10.40 5.61
CA SER A 38 -21.82 -10.91 5.93
C SER A 38 -21.84 -12.19 6.79
N MET A 39 -20.87 -13.07 6.57
CA MET A 39 -20.75 -14.32 7.34
C MET A 39 -20.64 -14.09 8.85
N LEU A 40 -19.94 -13.02 9.25
CA LEU A 40 -19.85 -12.61 10.65
C LEU A 40 -21.21 -12.21 11.21
N ALA A 41 -21.98 -11.41 10.46
CA ALA A 41 -23.34 -11.02 10.86
C ALA A 41 -24.27 -12.23 10.99
N LYS A 42 -24.20 -13.18 10.04
CA LYS A 42 -24.94 -14.45 10.10
C LYS A 42 -24.60 -15.24 11.36
N THR A 43 -23.32 -15.36 11.70
CA THR A 43 -22.86 -16.07 12.90
C THR A 43 -23.37 -15.40 14.18
N VAL A 44 -23.35 -14.06 14.25
CA VAL A 44 -23.90 -13.31 15.39
C VAL A 44 -25.41 -13.53 15.52
N ARG A 45 -26.17 -13.45 14.43
CA ARG A 45 -27.63 -13.72 14.46
C ARG A 45 -27.93 -15.14 14.95
N ARG A 46 -27.20 -16.13 14.44
CA ARG A 46 -27.29 -17.54 14.87
C ARG A 46 -27.06 -17.67 16.38
N LEU A 47 -26.04 -17.01 16.92
CA LEU A 47 -25.76 -17.05 18.36
C LEU A 47 -26.83 -16.34 19.20
N LYS A 48 -27.45 -15.28 18.65
CA LYS A 48 -28.56 -14.60 19.33
C LYS A 48 -29.85 -15.42 19.37
N ALA A 49 -30.01 -16.39 18.49
CA ALA A 49 -31.22 -17.20 18.35
C ALA A 49 -31.35 -18.34 19.40
N ARG A 50 -30.53 -18.33 20.47
CA ARG A 50 -30.66 -19.32 21.56
C ARG A 50 -32.06 -19.21 22.16
N PRO A 51 -32.87 -20.30 22.21
CA PRO A 51 -34.25 -20.23 22.69
C PRO A 51 -34.36 -19.80 24.16
N ASP A 52 -33.50 -20.34 25.02
CA ASP A 52 -33.52 -20.13 26.47
C ASP A 52 -32.11 -19.81 27.01
N GLY A 53 -32.03 -18.94 28.02
CA GLY A 53 -30.79 -18.63 28.72
C GLY A 53 -29.98 -17.46 28.15
N GLU A 54 -28.96 -17.04 28.89
CA GLU A 54 -28.11 -15.90 28.52
C GLU A 54 -26.98 -16.34 27.59
N THR A 55 -26.73 -15.54 26.54
CA THR A 55 -25.65 -15.79 25.57
C THR A 55 -24.88 -14.51 25.27
N PRO A 56 -23.98 -14.06 26.17
CA PRO A 56 -23.06 -12.96 25.86
C PRO A 56 -22.17 -13.33 24.66
N ILE A 57 -22.02 -12.42 23.70
CA ILE A 57 -21.27 -12.68 22.45
C ILE A 57 -20.03 -11.79 22.41
N TYR A 58 -18.85 -12.41 22.39
CA TYR A 58 -17.58 -11.73 22.22
C TYR A 58 -17.03 -12.01 20.82
N LEU A 59 -16.44 -10.98 20.22
CA LEU A 59 -15.86 -11.08 18.88
C LEU A 59 -14.34 -10.95 18.99
N ILE A 60 -13.61 -12.03 18.75
CA ILE A 60 -12.14 -11.98 18.70
C ILE A 60 -11.75 -11.65 17.26
N ALA A 61 -11.33 -10.41 17.03
CA ALA A 61 -11.09 -9.88 15.69
C ALA A 61 -9.76 -9.13 15.63
N SER A 62 -9.20 -8.95 14.43
CA SER A 62 -8.02 -8.10 14.29
C SER A 62 -8.36 -6.63 14.55
N GLU A 63 -7.48 -5.93 15.27
CA GLU A 63 -7.60 -4.50 15.60
C GLU A 63 -7.84 -3.62 14.37
N ARG A 64 -7.24 -3.95 13.23
CA ARG A 64 -7.44 -3.25 11.95
C ARG A 64 -8.89 -3.23 11.44
N HIS A 65 -9.75 -4.10 11.97
CA HIS A 65 -11.15 -4.19 11.57
C HIS A 65 -12.10 -3.54 12.59
N ALA A 66 -11.57 -2.84 13.61
CA ALA A 66 -12.38 -2.27 14.68
C ALA A 66 -13.53 -1.39 14.16
N ASP A 67 -13.22 -0.40 13.32
CA ASP A 67 -14.22 0.54 12.78
C ASP A 67 -15.31 -0.19 11.99
N ARG A 68 -14.89 -1.16 11.16
CA ARG A 68 -15.82 -1.95 10.36
C ARG A 68 -16.71 -2.83 11.22
N LEU A 69 -16.16 -3.44 12.25
CA LEU A 69 -16.90 -4.32 13.14
C LEU A 69 -17.93 -3.52 13.95
N VAL A 70 -17.58 -2.30 14.38
CA VAL A 70 -18.53 -1.36 14.99
C VAL A 70 -19.64 -0.99 14.00
N SER A 71 -19.32 -0.66 12.75
CA SER A 71 -20.29 -0.31 11.71
C SER A 71 -21.22 -1.48 11.34
N ASP A 72 -20.65 -2.64 11.01
CA ASP A 72 -21.37 -3.77 10.39
C ASP A 72 -22.12 -4.60 11.43
N ILE A 73 -21.59 -4.71 12.66
CA ILE A 73 -22.13 -5.61 13.70
C ILE A 73 -22.80 -4.83 14.84
N GLY A 74 -22.45 -3.56 15.05
CA GLY A 74 -23.06 -2.70 16.06
C GLY A 74 -24.60 -2.76 16.08
N PRO A 75 -25.29 -2.67 14.93
CA PRO A 75 -26.76 -2.75 14.87
C PRO A 75 -27.36 -4.08 15.35
N LEU A 76 -26.59 -5.18 15.32
CA LEU A 76 -27.08 -6.48 15.77
C LEU A 76 -27.10 -6.58 17.30
N GLY A 77 -26.22 -5.87 18.00
CA GLY A 77 -26.02 -6.03 19.45
C GLY A 77 -25.40 -7.38 19.84
N LEU A 78 -24.66 -7.40 20.93
CA LEU A 78 -23.83 -8.55 21.35
C LEU A 78 -24.32 -9.23 22.64
N ASN A 79 -25.59 -9.03 23.02
CA ASN A 79 -26.23 -9.66 24.18
C ASN A 79 -25.42 -9.57 25.49
N GLY A 80 -24.73 -8.44 25.72
CA GLY A 80 -23.91 -8.19 26.92
C GLY A 80 -22.42 -8.53 26.77
N GLY A 81 -22.00 -9.09 25.63
CA GLY A 81 -20.58 -9.23 25.28
C GLY A 81 -20.02 -8.01 24.52
N ARG A 82 -18.78 -8.12 24.06
CA ARG A 82 -18.04 -7.03 23.37
C ARG A 82 -16.91 -7.55 22.47
N PRO A 83 -16.41 -6.73 21.53
CA PRO A 83 -15.23 -7.08 20.75
C PRO A 83 -13.94 -7.14 21.59
N ILE A 84 -13.03 -8.03 21.20
CA ILE A 84 -11.67 -8.16 21.70
C ILE A 84 -10.74 -8.14 20.49
N PHE A 85 -9.86 -7.14 20.44
CA PHE A 85 -9.03 -6.82 19.31
C PHE A 85 -7.61 -7.36 19.46
N GLU A 86 -7.23 -8.24 18.54
CA GLU A 86 -5.88 -8.77 18.38
C GLU A 86 -5.04 -7.82 17.51
N PRO A 87 -3.89 -7.34 18.01
CA PRO A 87 -2.99 -6.47 17.23
C PRO A 87 -2.30 -7.24 16.08
N VAL A 88 -2.18 -8.56 16.21
CA VAL A 88 -1.62 -9.46 15.21
C VAL A 88 -2.29 -10.83 15.33
N GLY A 89 -2.60 -11.48 14.21
CA GLY A 89 -3.20 -12.81 14.22
C GLY A 89 -2.23 -13.87 14.77
N ARG A 90 -2.69 -14.67 15.74
CA ARG A 90 -1.89 -15.75 16.36
C ARG A 90 -2.51 -17.14 16.25
N ASN A 91 -3.43 -17.33 15.30
CA ASN A 91 -4.13 -18.60 15.06
C ASN A 91 -5.04 -18.97 16.27
N THR A 92 -5.74 -20.11 16.21
CA THR A 92 -6.91 -20.36 17.08
C THR A 92 -6.57 -20.62 18.56
N ALA A 93 -5.38 -21.15 18.90
CA ALA A 93 -5.05 -21.43 20.30
C ALA A 93 -4.99 -20.16 21.17
N ALA A 94 -4.39 -19.08 20.65
CA ALA A 94 -4.30 -17.81 21.36
C ALA A 94 -5.70 -17.20 21.58
N ALA A 95 -6.56 -17.25 20.56
CA ALA A 95 -7.95 -16.79 20.65
C ALA A 95 -8.74 -17.57 21.72
N VAL A 96 -8.60 -18.89 21.77
CA VAL A 96 -9.27 -19.75 22.79
C VAL A 96 -8.74 -19.46 24.19
N ALA A 97 -7.44 -19.19 24.35
CA ALA A 97 -6.86 -18.78 25.64
C ALA A 97 -7.44 -17.44 26.11
N ILE A 98 -7.53 -16.44 25.22
CA ILE A 98 -8.16 -15.14 25.52
C ILE A 98 -9.65 -15.30 25.87
N ALA A 99 -10.39 -16.13 25.13
CA ALA A 99 -11.79 -16.43 25.43
C ALA A 99 -11.97 -17.03 26.85
N THR A 100 -11.06 -17.94 27.20
CA THR A 100 -11.04 -18.59 28.52
C THR A 100 -10.74 -17.59 29.63
N LEU A 101 -9.73 -16.72 29.45
CA LEU A 101 -9.36 -15.67 30.40
C LEU A 101 -10.47 -14.64 30.60
N GLN A 102 -11.08 -14.17 29.50
CA GLN A 102 -12.22 -13.25 29.54
C GLN A 102 -13.39 -13.86 30.34
N THR A 103 -13.71 -15.12 30.07
CA THR A 103 -14.80 -15.83 30.76
C THR A 103 -14.52 -15.98 32.25
N ILE A 104 -13.32 -16.43 32.62
CA ILE A 104 -12.92 -16.56 34.03
C ILE A 104 -13.04 -15.21 34.75
N SER A 105 -12.59 -14.14 34.10
CA SER A 105 -12.58 -12.79 34.66
C SER A 105 -13.98 -12.23 34.92
N GLU A 106 -14.96 -12.48 34.03
CA GLU A 106 -16.28 -11.83 34.10
C GLU A 106 -17.41 -12.74 34.60
N HIS A 107 -17.24 -14.06 34.45
CA HIS A 107 -18.33 -15.02 34.65
C HIS A 107 -17.95 -16.19 35.57
N GLY A 108 -16.68 -16.33 35.95
CA GLY A 108 -16.19 -17.41 36.79
C GLY A 108 -15.65 -18.60 36.00
N GLY A 109 -14.88 -19.45 36.70
CA GLY A 109 -14.21 -20.60 36.08
C GLY A 109 -15.13 -21.75 35.69
N ASP A 110 -16.29 -21.85 36.32
CA ASP A 110 -17.31 -22.88 36.06
C ASP A 110 -18.27 -22.51 34.92
N ALA A 111 -18.15 -21.32 34.34
CA ALA A 111 -18.94 -20.89 33.20
C ALA A 111 -18.59 -21.66 31.91
N LEU A 112 -19.60 -21.92 31.08
CA LEU A 112 -19.43 -22.57 29.79
C LEU A 112 -19.07 -21.57 28.70
N VAL A 113 -18.09 -21.95 27.89
CA VAL A 113 -17.55 -21.19 26.76
C VAL A 113 -17.88 -21.95 25.48
N LEU A 114 -18.55 -21.28 24.54
CA LEU A 114 -18.80 -21.75 23.19
C LEU A 114 -17.92 -20.97 22.21
N VAL A 115 -16.96 -21.62 21.57
CA VAL A 115 -16.11 -21.00 20.54
C VAL A 115 -16.59 -21.42 19.17
N VAL A 116 -16.87 -20.45 18.28
CA VAL A 116 -17.35 -20.67 16.91
C VAL A 116 -16.51 -19.91 15.88
N PRO A 117 -16.27 -20.48 14.69
CA PRO A 117 -15.73 -19.72 13.55
C PRO A 117 -16.76 -18.75 12.95
N SER A 118 -16.27 -17.66 12.36
CA SER A 118 -17.10 -16.61 11.75
C SER A 118 -17.56 -16.91 10.31
N ASP A 119 -17.05 -17.98 9.71
CA ASP A 119 -17.05 -18.25 8.27
C ASP A 119 -17.77 -19.54 7.85
N HIS A 120 -18.48 -20.19 8.78
CA HIS A 120 -19.35 -21.33 8.45
C HIS A 120 -20.73 -20.89 7.96
N GLU A 121 -21.17 -21.47 6.84
CA GLU A 121 -22.57 -21.43 6.43
C GLU A 121 -23.34 -22.50 7.22
N ILE A 122 -24.23 -22.06 8.11
CA ILE A 122 -25.16 -22.94 8.84
C ILE A 122 -26.55 -22.34 8.72
N SER A 123 -27.41 -22.98 7.93
CA SER A 123 -28.72 -22.45 7.56
C SER A 123 -29.84 -22.78 8.55
N THR A 124 -29.56 -23.56 9.60
CA THR A 124 -30.57 -24.12 10.51
C THR A 124 -30.26 -23.76 11.97
N GLU A 125 -30.56 -22.52 12.37
CA GLU A 125 -30.26 -21.96 13.71
C GLU A 125 -30.82 -22.80 14.86
N ARG A 126 -32.06 -23.30 14.73
CA ARG A 126 -32.67 -24.17 15.75
C ARG A 126 -31.89 -25.46 15.95
N GLN A 127 -31.53 -26.14 14.86
CA GLN A 127 -30.74 -27.39 14.92
C GLN A 127 -29.33 -27.15 15.47
N PHE A 128 -28.74 -25.98 15.18
CA PHE A 128 -27.48 -25.55 15.79
C PHE A 128 -27.58 -25.51 17.31
N TRP A 129 -28.59 -24.82 17.86
CA TRP A 129 -28.77 -24.73 19.31
C TRP A 129 -29.19 -26.05 19.96
N GLU A 130 -30.07 -26.84 19.33
CA GLU A 130 -30.40 -28.20 19.79
C GLU A 130 -29.13 -29.07 19.91
N THR A 131 -28.21 -28.95 18.95
CA THR A 131 -26.92 -29.65 18.97
C THR A 131 -26.03 -29.15 20.12
N VAL A 132 -25.88 -27.83 20.28
CA VAL A 132 -25.05 -27.25 21.36
C VAL A 132 -25.59 -27.65 22.74
N GLU A 133 -26.91 -27.59 22.94
CA GLU A 133 -27.56 -27.95 24.20
C GLU A 133 -27.42 -29.44 24.54
N THR A 134 -27.36 -30.32 23.53
CA THR A 134 -27.07 -31.75 23.74
C THR A 134 -25.69 -31.97 24.36
N GLY A 135 -24.71 -31.12 24.01
CA GLY A 135 -23.35 -31.17 24.56
C GLY A 135 -23.21 -30.55 25.95
N ARG A 136 -24.15 -29.68 26.36
CA ARG A 136 -24.06 -28.89 27.58
C ARG A 136 -23.83 -29.71 28.85
N PRO A 137 -24.53 -30.84 29.11
CA PRO A 137 -24.30 -31.64 30.30
C PRO A 137 -22.88 -32.23 30.36
N ALA A 138 -22.32 -32.64 29.22
CA ALA A 138 -20.96 -33.16 29.15
C ALA A 138 -19.92 -32.06 29.43
N ALA A 139 -20.11 -30.86 28.87
CA ALA A 139 -19.24 -29.72 29.13
C ALA A 139 -19.29 -29.28 30.60
N ALA A 140 -20.49 -29.23 31.20
CA ALA A 140 -20.66 -28.92 32.62
C ALA A 140 -19.97 -29.93 33.54
N ALA A 141 -19.92 -31.20 33.12
CA ALA A 141 -19.19 -32.27 33.80
C ALA A 141 -17.66 -32.21 33.62
N GLY A 142 -17.12 -31.16 32.97
CA GLY A 142 -15.68 -30.95 32.79
C GLY A 142 -15.10 -31.65 31.57
N ARG A 143 -15.92 -32.02 30.58
CA ARG A 143 -15.42 -32.50 29.28
C ARG A 143 -15.25 -31.35 28.29
N ILE A 144 -14.35 -31.50 27.33
CA ILE A 144 -14.28 -30.61 26.15
C ILE A 144 -15.16 -31.22 25.07
N VAL A 145 -16.20 -30.51 24.66
CA VAL A 145 -17.16 -30.98 23.66
C VAL A 145 -16.79 -30.41 22.29
N VAL A 146 -16.70 -31.31 21.30
CA VAL A 146 -16.55 -31.00 19.88
C VAL A 146 -17.80 -31.40 19.11
N PHE A 147 -18.02 -30.77 17.96
CA PHE A 147 -19.17 -31.05 17.10
C PHE A 147 -18.70 -31.69 15.78
N GLY A 148 -19.17 -32.92 15.53
CA GLY A 148 -18.77 -33.72 14.38
C GLY A 148 -19.81 -33.67 13.26
N ILE A 149 -19.38 -33.36 12.03
CA ILE A 149 -20.22 -33.46 10.83
C ILE A 149 -20.02 -34.83 10.19
N LYS A 150 -21.11 -35.50 9.81
CA LYS A 150 -21.02 -36.77 9.09
C LYS A 150 -20.40 -36.56 7.70
N PRO A 151 -19.25 -37.19 7.37
CA PRO A 151 -18.60 -36.99 6.09
C PRO A 151 -19.47 -37.52 4.94
N THR A 152 -19.59 -36.75 3.87
CA THR A 152 -20.27 -37.18 2.63
C THR A 152 -19.28 -37.63 1.56
N HIS A 153 -18.01 -37.24 1.70
CA HIS A 153 -16.90 -37.58 0.82
C HIS A 153 -15.57 -37.51 1.59
N PRO A 154 -14.46 -38.03 1.04
CA PRO A 154 -13.13 -37.83 1.61
C PRO A 154 -12.68 -36.38 1.39
N GLU A 155 -12.26 -35.69 2.45
CA GLU A 155 -11.71 -34.33 2.39
C GLU A 155 -10.35 -34.30 3.07
N THR A 156 -9.34 -33.71 2.42
CA THR A 156 -7.97 -33.60 2.95
C THR A 156 -7.71 -32.27 3.66
N GLY A 157 -8.61 -31.30 3.47
CA GLY A 157 -8.55 -29.97 4.06
C GLY A 157 -9.13 -29.86 5.47
N TYR A 158 -9.89 -30.86 5.94
CA TYR A 158 -10.58 -30.86 7.23
C TYR A 158 -9.87 -31.74 8.29
N GLY A 159 -10.11 -31.42 9.55
CA GLY A 159 -9.82 -32.31 10.67
C GLY A 159 -10.88 -33.39 10.81
N TYR A 160 -10.50 -34.54 11.35
CA TYR A 160 -11.39 -35.67 11.63
C TYR A 160 -11.33 -36.07 13.11
N VAL A 161 -12.48 -36.52 13.62
CA VAL A 161 -12.67 -37.00 14.99
C VAL A 161 -13.12 -38.46 14.93
N GLU A 162 -12.36 -39.37 15.55
CA GLU A 162 -12.73 -40.78 15.69
C GLU A 162 -13.50 -41.00 17.00
N VAL A 163 -14.62 -41.72 16.94
CA VAL A 163 -15.42 -42.06 18.12
C VAL A 163 -15.23 -43.52 18.55
N SER A 164 -15.21 -43.76 19.85
CA SER A 164 -15.01 -45.11 20.44
C SER A 164 -16.25 -45.99 20.41
N ALA A 165 -17.45 -45.40 20.42
CA ALA A 165 -18.73 -46.07 20.19
C ALA A 165 -19.82 -45.04 19.83
N ASN A 166 -20.76 -45.42 18.95
CA ASN A 166 -21.93 -44.59 18.64
C ASN A 166 -22.90 -44.63 19.83
N GLY A 167 -22.82 -43.63 20.71
CA GLY A 167 -23.83 -43.39 21.74
C GLY A 167 -24.97 -42.53 21.21
N ASP A 168 -26.17 -42.64 21.81
CA ASP A 168 -27.29 -41.74 21.52
C ASP A 168 -26.91 -40.30 21.94
N GLY A 169 -26.55 -39.47 20.96
CA GLY A 169 -26.31 -38.02 21.10
C GLY A 169 -24.86 -37.60 21.42
N VAL A 170 -24.22 -38.18 22.44
CA VAL A 170 -22.85 -37.83 22.88
C VAL A 170 -21.95 -39.06 22.87
N ALA A 171 -20.85 -39.01 22.12
CA ALA A 171 -19.86 -40.08 22.02
C ALA A 171 -18.52 -39.70 22.65
N ALA A 172 -17.77 -40.67 23.17
CA ALA A 172 -16.40 -40.43 23.62
C ALA A 172 -15.42 -40.47 22.43
N VAL A 173 -14.52 -39.48 22.35
CA VAL A 173 -13.54 -39.37 21.27
C VAL A 173 -12.34 -40.28 21.55
N SER A 174 -11.98 -41.12 20.59
CA SER A 174 -10.79 -41.97 20.62
C SER A 174 -9.54 -41.17 20.29
N ARG A 175 -9.59 -40.37 19.21
CA ARG A 175 -8.51 -39.47 18.80
C ARG A 175 -9.01 -38.38 17.86
N PHE A 176 -8.23 -37.31 17.80
CA PHE A 176 -8.34 -36.23 16.83
C PHE A 176 -7.23 -36.39 15.78
N VAL A 177 -7.53 -36.14 14.51
CA VAL A 177 -6.54 -36.20 13.42
C VAL A 177 -6.76 -35.04 12.45
N GLU A 178 -5.74 -34.19 12.26
CA GLU A 178 -5.82 -33.03 11.37
C GLU A 178 -5.29 -33.34 9.96
N LYS A 179 -6.06 -32.98 8.92
CA LYS A 179 -5.66 -32.97 7.49
C LYS A 179 -4.97 -34.25 6.99
N PRO A 180 -5.70 -35.39 6.93
CA PRO A 180 -5.16 -36.64 6.39
C PRO A 180 -4.86 -36.56 4.89
N ASP A 181 -4.00 -37.44 4.39
CA ASP A 181 -3.86 -37.67 2.96
C ASP A 181 -5.14 -38.29 2.34
N ALA A 182 -5.25 -38.26 1.02
CA ALA A 182 -6.45 -38.71 0.32
C ALA A 182 -6.79 -40.20 0.52
N GLU A 183 -5.80 -41.06 0.75
CA GLU A 183 -6.02 -42.49 0.99
C GLU A 183 -6.55 -42.72 2.41
N THR A 184 -5.93 -42.05 3.38
CA THR A 184 -6.35 -42.05 4.77
C THR A 184 -7.77 -41.47 4.93
N ALA A 185 -8.09 -40.36 4.25
CA ALA A 185 -9.42 -39.77 4.26
C ALA A 185 -10.49 -40.74 3.71
N ARG A 186 -10.18 -41.48 2.63
CA ARG A 186 -11.06 -42.53 2.08
C ARG A 186 -11.33 -43.62 3.11
N HIS A 187 -10.29 -44.06 3.82
CA HIS A 187 -10.43 -45.06 4.87
C HIS A 187 -11.33 -44.56 6.01
N TYR A 188 -11.12 -43.32 6.48
CA TYR A 188 -11.93 -42.70 7.54
C TYR A 188 -13.42 -42.65 7.20
N VAL A 189 -13.75 -42.23 5.98
CA VAL A 189 -15.16 -42.19 5.54
C VAL A 189 -15.74 -43.60 5.45
N SER A 190 -14.96 -44.58 4.97
CA SER A 190 -15.42 -45.97 4.82
C SER A 190 -15.64 -46.70 6.15
N SER A 191 -14.93 -46.33 7.22
CA SER A 191 -15.06 -46.98 8.52
C SER A 191 -16.34 -46.58 9.26
N GLY A 192 -16.93 -45.43 8.92
CA GLY A 192 -18.14 -44.91 9.57
C GLY A 192 -17.94 -44.42 11.01
N HIS A 193 -16.73 -44.46 11.53
CA HIS A 193 -16.37 -44.04 12.89
C HIS A 193 -15.73 -42.65 12.97
N PHE A 194 -15.55 -41.99 11.82
CA PHE A 194 -14.93 -40.67 11.74
C PHE A 194 -15.93 -39.60 11.30
N TYR A 195 -15.79 -38.43 11.91
CA TYR A 195 -16.59 -37.24 11.65
C TYR A 195 -15.68 -36.07 11.31
N TRP A 196 -16.08 -35.17 10.43
CA TRP A 196 -15.35 -33.92 10.22
C TRP A 196 -15.47 -33.03 11.45
N ASN A 197 -14.36 -32.44 11.89
CA ASN A 197 -14.36 -31.44 12.95
C ASN A 197 -15.01 -30.15 12.43
N ALA A 198 -16.13 -29.76 13.02
CA ALA A 198 -16.78 -28.49 12.68
C ALA A 198 -16.03 -27.27 13.22
N GLY A 199 -14.91 -27.41 13.95
CA GLY A 199 -14.15 -26.29 14.52
C GLY A 199 -14.91 -25.49 15.58
N ILE A 200 -15.99 -26.07 16.12
CA ILE A 200 -16.81 -25.51 17.19
C ILE A 200 -16.51 -26.28 18.47
N PHE A 201 -16.31 -25.56 19.57
CA PHE A 201 -15.93 -26.15 20.86
C PHE A 201 -16.84 -25.62 21.97
N LEU A 202 -17.30 -26.51 22.85
CA LEU A 202 -18.03 -26.16 24.07
C LEU A 202 -17.32 -26.76 25.28
N PHE A 203 -16.90 -25.93 26.23
CA PHE A 203 -16.14 -26.38 27.40
C PHE A 203 -16.36 -25.48 28.60
N ARG A 204 -16.01 -25.97 29.80
CA ARG A 204 -15.93 -25.15 31.01
C ARG A 204 -14.61 -24.37 31.03
N ALA A 205 -14.64 -23.11 31.44
CA ALA A 205 -13.46 -22.25 31.34
C ALA A 205 -12.26 -22.76 32.15
N ASP A 206 -12.49 -23.28 33.36
CA ASP A 206 -11.45 -23.90 34.19
C ASP A 206 -10.82 -25.15 33.55
N THR A 207 -11.61 -25.92 32.79
CA THR A 207 -11.20 -27.16 32.12
C THR A 207 -10.25 -26.83 30.98
N MET A 208 -10.60 -25.82 30.17
CA MET A 208 -9.71 -25.36 29.10
C MET A 208 -8.45 -24.68 29.65
N ARG A 209 -8.57 -23.91 30.74
CA ARG A 209 -7.39 -23.39 31.46
C ARG A 209 -6.45 -24.51 31.88
N GLN A 210 -6.98 -25.56 32.52
CA GLN A 210 -6.17 -26.69 32.95
C GLN A 210 -5.50 -27.38 31.76
N ALA A 211 -6.23 -27.60 30.66
CA ALA A 211 -5.68 -28.20 29.44
C ALA A 211 -4.53 -27.35 28.86
N PHE A 212 -4.65 -26.02 28.84
CA PHE A 212 -3.53 -25.17 28.44
C PHE A 212 -2.34 -25.26 29.40
N LEU A 213 -2.57 -25.28 30.71
CA LEU A 213 -1.48 -25.40 31.70
C LEU A 213 -0.74 -26.74 31.58
N ASP A 214 -1.44 -27.81 31.25
CA ASP A 214 -0.86 -29.15 31.11
C ASP A 214 -0.06 -29.31 29.80
N PHE A 215 -0.58 -28.78 28.68
CA PHE A 215 0.00 -29.04 27.36
C PHE A 215 0.79 -27.86 26.78
N ARG A 216 0.37 -26.62 27.03
CA ARG A 216 0.92 -25.39 26.43
C ARG A 216 0.94 -24.20 27.40
N PRO A 217 1.68 -24.30 28.53
CA PRO A 217 1.77 -23.23 29.51
C PRO A 217 2.38 -21.95 28.92
N ASP A 218 3.24 -22.08 27.90
CA ASP A 218 3.82 -20.97 27.15
C ASP A 218 2.76 -20.08 26.46
N ILE A 219 1.71 -20.69 25.90
CA ILE A 219 0.57 -19.95 25.32
C ILE A 219 -0.25 -19.29 26.42
N TRP A 220 -0.55 -20.03 27.49
CA TRP A 220 -1.34 -19.51 28.61
C TRP A 220 -0.69 -18.28 29.26
N ASP A 221 0.58 -18.38 29.62
CA ASP A 221 1.33 -17.29 30.28
C ASP A 221 1.50 -16.07 29.36
N GLY A 222 1.66 -16.29 28.05
CA GLY A 222 1.68 -15.22 27.05
C GLY A 222 0.33 -14.50 26.96
N ALA A 223 -0.74 -15.27 26.80
CA ALA A 223 -2.11 -14.74 26.69
C ALA A 223 -2.54 -14.03 27.98
N GLU A 224 -2.22 -14.58 29.16
CA GLU A 224 -2.56 -13.99 30.45
C GLU A 224 -1.88 -12.64 30.66
N ARG A 225 -0.59 -12.53 30.33
CA ARG A 225 0.15 -11.25 30.41
C ARG A 225 -0.45 -10.20 29.48
N ALA A 226 -0.75 -10.58 28.24
CA ALA A 226 -1.38 -9.69 27.28
C ALA A 226 -2.77 -9.24 27.74
N TYR A 227 -3.57 -10.17 28.26
CA TYR A 227 -4.92 -9.88 28.74
C TYR A 227 -4.93 -8.96 29.97
N LYS A 228 -4.05 -9.19 30.95
CA LYS A 228 -3.91 -8.35 32.16
C LYS A 228 -3.52 -6.91 31.86
N THR A 229 -2.88 -6.67 30.72
CA THR A 229 -2.40 -5.35 30.29
C THR A 229 -3.25 -4.76 29.15
N ALA A 230 -4.37 -5.39 28.82
CA ALA A 230 -5.28 -4.93 27.78
C ALA A 230 -5.96 -3.62 28.15
N ARG A 231 -6.18 -2.76 27.13
CA ARG A 231 -6.90 -1.50 27.28
C ARG A 231 -8.36 -1.69 26.91
N ALA A 232 -9.28 -1.33 27.79
CA ALA A 232 -10.70 -1.26 27.46
C ALA A 232 -11.08 0.16 26.99
N ASP A 233 -11.84 0.24 25.91
CA ASP A 233 -12.46 1.45 25.37
C ASP A 233 -13.95 1.17 25.06
N ILE A 234 -14.71 2.18 24.64
CA ILE A 234 -16.13 2.08 24.29
C ILE A 234 -16.37 1.10 23.13
N SER A 235 -15.40 0.93 22.24
CA SER A 235 -15.45 0.03 21.08
C SER A 235 -15.09 -1.43 21.41
N GLY A 236 -14.39 -1.70 22.51
CA GLY A 236 -13.95 -3.06 22.86
C GLY A 236 -12.68 -3.12 23.72
N ILE A 237 -12.13 -4.32 23.86
CA ILE A 237 -10.84 -4.58 24.54
C ILE A 237 -9.73 -4.66 23.50
N TYR A 238 -8.62 -3.97 23.71
CA TYR A 238 -7.45 -3.97 22.83
C TYR A 238 -6.28 -4.68 23.52
N LEU A 239 -5.80 -5.77 22.90
CA LEU A 239 -4.65 -6.52 23.40
C LEU A 239 -3.34 -5.79 23.03
N PRO A 240 -2.36 -5.69 23.93
CA PRO A 240 -1.15 -4.92 23.68
C PRO A 240 -0.21 -5.67 22.75
N GLN A 241 0.22 -5.01 21.67
CA GLN A 241 1.06 -5.62 20.63
C GLN A 241 2.35 -6.25 21.17
N GLY A 242 3.04 -5.57 22.10
CA GLY A 242 4.31 -6.04 22.65
C GLY A 242 4.21 -7.41 23.35
N PHE A 243 3.14 -7.66 24.10
CA PHE A 243 2.96 -8.94 24.79
C PHE A 243 2.25 -9.97 23.92
N TYR A 244 1.21 -9.58 23.18
CA TYR A 244 0.44 -10.53 22.38
C TYR A 244 1.26 -11.13 21.22
N SER A 245 2.19 -10.36 20.66
CA SER A 245 3.09 -10.84 19.60
C SER A 245 4.07 -11.91 20.06
N ALA A 246 4.29 -12.07 21.37
CA ALA A 246 5.14 -13.13 21.91
C ALA A 246 4.40 -14.47 22.06
N VAL A 247 3.06 -14.48 21.92
CA VAL A 247 2.28 -15.72 22.01
C VAL A 247 2.62 -16.62 20.81
N PRO A 248 2.97 -17.90 21.04
CA PRO A 248 3.21 -18.86 19.97
C PRO A 248 1.99 -18.98 19.04
N SER A 249 2.22 -18.92 17.72
CA SER A 249 1.14 -19.06 16.75
C SER A 249 0.90 -20.52 16.38
N THR A 250 -0.20 -21.09 16.84
CA THR A 250 -0.60 -22.49 16.58
C THR A 250 -2.13 -22.65 16.63
N SER A 251 -2.67 -23.71 16.03
CA SER A 251 -4.08 -24.04 16.19
C SER A 251 -4.36 -24.66 17.57
N ILE A 252 -5.60 -24.52 18.04
CA ILE A 252 -6.08 -25.19 19.24
C ILE A 252 -6.03 -26.72 19.10
N ASP A 253 -6.22 -27.21 17.88
CA ASP A 253 -6.24 -28.64 17.60
C ASP A 253 -4.88 -29.28 17.94
N TYR A 254 -3.78 -28.69 17.45
CA TYR A 254 -2.43 -29.13 17.78
C TYR A 254 -2.00 -28.77 19.21
N ALA A 255 -2.44 -27.63 19.72
CA ALA A 255 -2.01 -27.16 21.04
C ALA A 255 -2.60 -28.00 22.18
N VAL A 256 -3.85 -28.44 22.03
CA VAL A 256 -4.63 -29.04 23.12
C VAL A 256 -5.38 -30.28 22.66
N MET A 257 -6.14 -30.23 21.56
CA MET A 257 -7.13 -31.28 21.26
C MET A 257 -6.52 -32.64 20.90
N GLU A 258 -5.34 -32.68 20.26
CA GLU A 258 -4.63 -33.93 19.97
C GLU A 258 -4.04 -34.60 21.23
N HIS A 259 -3.93 -33.87 22.33
CA HIS A 259 -3.29 -34.34 23.57
C HIS A 259 -4.28 -34.49 24.73
N ALA A 260 -5.39 -33.77 24.69
CA ALA A 260 -6.36 -33.73 25.77
C ALA A 260 -7.15 -35.04 25.91
N HIS A 261 -7.32 -35.47 27.16
CA HIS A 261 -8.25 -36.53 27.52
C HIS A 261 -9.62 -35.97 27.87
N GLY A 262 -10.66 -36.81 27.86
CA GLY A 262 -12.01 -36.39 28.27
C GLY A 262 -12.75 -35.56 27.23
N ILE A 263 -12.42 -35.72 25.95
CA ILE A 263 -13.15 -35.10 24.84
C ILE A 263 -14.44 -35.88 24.56
N ALA A 264 -15.54 -35.17 24.39
CA ALA A 264 -16.82 -35.71 23.95
C ALA A 264 -17.21 -35.12 22.60
N MET A 265 -17.83 -35.92 21.73
CA MET A 265 -18.33 -35.47 20.44
C MET A 265 -19.86 -35.51 20.43
N VAL A 266 -20.48 -34.43 19.97
CA VAL A 266 -21.89 -34.40 19.58
C VAL A 266 -21.98 -34.47 18.07
N THR A 267 -22.82 -35.35 17.53
CA THR A 267 -23.08 -35.38 16.08
C THR A 267 -23.95 -34.20 15.71
N ALA A 268 -23.48 -33.35 14.80
CA ALA A 268 -24.23 -32.19 14.35
C ALA A 268 -25.46 -32.59 13.52
N SER A 269 -26.61 -32.00 13.84
CA SER A 269 -27.86 -32.19 13.10
C SER A 269 -28.13 -31.09 12.06
N PHE A 270 -27.33 -30.02 12.08
CA PHE A 270 -27.46 -28.86 11.21
C PHE A 270 -26.71 -29.04 9.87
N ARG A 271 -27.15 -28.31 8.84
CA ARG A 271 -26.39 -28.18 7.59
C ARG A 271 -25.15 -27.32 7.84
N TRP A 272 -24.00 -27.77 7.37
CA TRP A 272 -22.72 -27.11 7.56
C TRP A 272 -21.91 -27.11 6.27
N ASN A 273 -21.31 -25.97 5.96
CA ASN A 273 -20.28 -25.86 4.94
C ASN A 273 -19.20 -24.85 5.40
N ASP A 274 -17.92 -25.22 5.27
CA ASP A 274 -16.79 -24.32 5.44
C ASP A 274 -16.52 -23.58 4.11
N LEU A 275 -16.91 -22.31 4.04
CA LEU A 275 -16.71 -21.49 2.86
C LEU A 275 -15.23 -21.08 2.76
N GLY A 276 -14.42 -22.02 2.28
CA GLY A 276 -12.96 -21.91 2.18
C GLY A 276 -12.41 -21.98 0.75
N SER A 277 -13.24 -22.23 -0.26
CA SER A 277 -12.82 -22.37 -1.66
C SER A 277 -13.94 -21.96 -2.64
N TRP A 278 -13.61 -21.73 -3.92
CA TRP A 278 -14.63 -21.44 -4.94
C TRP A 278 -15.54 -22.64 -5.22
N GLN A 279 -15.04 -23.88 -5.04
CA GLN A 279 -15.85 -25.09 -5.11
C GLN A 279 -16.94 -25.07 -4.03
N SER A 280 -16.53 -24.81 -2.78
CA SER A 280 -17.46 -24.72 -1.65
C SER A 280 -18.52 -23.64 -1.86
N LEU A 281 -18.15 -22.53 -2.51
CA LEU A 281 -19.09 -21.46 -2.85
C LEU A 281 -20.05 -21.83 -3.98
N LEU A 282 -19.57 -22.50 -5.04
CA LEU A 282 -20.43 -23.01 -6.11
C LEU A 282 -21.50 -23.98 -5.57
N GLU A 283 -21.12 -24.84 -4.61
CA GLU A 283 -22.03 -25.82 -4.00
C GLU A 283 -23.00 -25.22 -2.97
N ALA A 284 -22.59 -24.14 -2.29
CA ALA A 284 -23.39 -23.52 -1.21
C ALA A 284 -24.32 -22.40 -1.69
N SER A 285 -24.00 -21.75 -2.81
CA SER A 285 -24.75 -20.60 -3.31
C SER A 285 -25.96 -21.01 -4.18
N PRO A 286 -27.00 -20.17 -4.27
CA PRO A 286 -28.08 -20.35 -5.23
C PRO A 286 -27.56 -20.35 -6.67
N THR A 287 -28.05 -21.28 -7.49
CA THR A 287 -27.68 -21.43 -8.90
C THR A 287 -28.82 -21.08 -9.84
N ASP A 288 -28.47 -20.72 -11.08
CA ASP A 288 -29.42 -20.65 -12.20
C ASP A 288 -29.81 -22.04 -12.72
N ARG A 289 -30.60 -22.07 -13.79
CA ARG A 289 -31.08 -23.32 -14.43
C ARG A 289 -29.96 -24.20 -14.99
N ASP A 290 -28.79 -23.61 -15.28
CA ASP A 290 -27.64 -24.22 -15.91
C ASP A 290 -26.54 -24.53 -14.86
N GLY A 291 -26.88 -24.41 -13.56
CA GLY A 291 -25.98 -24.70 -12.44
C GLY A 291 -24.95 -23.61 -12.13
N ASN A 292 -25.05 -22.43 -12.76
CA ASN A 292 -24.11 -21.34 -12.51
C ASN A 292 -24.51 -20.51 -11.28
N VAL A 293 -23.51 -20.07 -10.53
CA VAL A 293 -23.67 -19.00 -9.54
C VAL A 293 -23.34 -17.68 -10.22
N VAL A 294 -24.30 -16.76 -10.25
CA VAL A 294 -24.16 -15.45 -10.92
C VAL A 294 -24.35 -14.33 -9.91
N MET A 295 -23.30 -13.53 -9.66
CA MET A 295 -23.32 -12.45 -8.68
C MET A 295 -22.75 -11.13 -9.23
N GLY A 296 -23.52 -10.04 -9.11
CA GLY A 296 -23.14 -8.72 -9.60
C GLY A 296 -23.50 -8.52 -11.07
N ASP A 297 -22.84 -7.56 -11.73
CA ASP A 297 -23.07 -7.23 -13.13
C ASP A 297 -22.39 -8.26 -14.05
N VAL A 298 -23.11 -9.34 -14.36
CA VAL A 298 -22.61 -10.49 -15.12
C VAL A 298 -23.58 -10.86 -16.24
N VAL A 299 -23.06 -11.02 -17.45
CA VAL A 299 -23.75 -11.61 -18.60
C VAL A 299 -23.09 -12.93 -18.95
N ALA A 300 -23.78 -14.04 -18.66
CA ALA A 300 -23.35 -15.39 -18.99
C ALA A 300 -24.15 -15.92 -20.19
N MET A 301 -23.46 -16.51 -21.18
CA MET A 301 -24.09 -17.17 -22.33
C MET A 301 -23.46 -18.55 -22.51
N ASP A 302 -24.29 -19.60 -22.62
CA ASP A 302 -23.82 -20.98 -22.80
C ASP A 302 -22.80 -21.44 -21.73
N CYS A 303 -22.95 -20.95 -20.49
CA CYS A 303 -22.14 -21.36 -19.34
C CYS A 303 -22.83 -22.47 -18.53
N ASP A 304 -22.04 -23.35 -17.91
CA ASP A 304 -22.54 -24.49 -17.13
C ASP A 304 -21.71 -24.67 -15.85
N SER A 305 -22.38 -24.91 -14.72
CA SER A 305 -21.74 -25.28 -13.45
C SER A 305 -20.56 -24.36 -13.03
N SER A 306 -20.68 -23.06 -13.27
CA SER A 306 -19.59 -22.08 -13.10
C SER A 306 -19.91 -21.02 -12.03
N TYR A 307 -18.88 -20.56 -11.31
CA TYR A 307 -18.98 -19.47 -10.34
C TYR A 307 -18.56 -18.15 -10.97
N LEU A 308 -19.51 -17.27 -11.27
CA LEU A 308 -19.31 -16.02 -12.00
C LEU A 308 -19.67 -14.84 -11.11
N ARG A 309 -18.67 -14.02 -10.74
CA ARG A 309 -18.87 -12.88 -9.84
C ARG A 309 -18.16 -11.63 -10.33
N SER A 310 -18.86 -10.50 -10.30
CA SER A 310 -18.28 -9.19 -10.58
C SER A 310 -18.57 -8.16 -9.50
N GLN A 311 -17.56 -7.38 -9.13
CA GLN A 311 -17.64 -6.19 -8.29
C GLN A 311 -17.02 -4.99 -9.03
N GLY A 312 -17.87 -4.03 -9.41
CA GLY A 312 -17.47 -2.74 -9.99
C GLY A 312 -17.36 -2.65 -11.52
N ARG A 313 -17.48 -3.76 -12.26
CA ARG A 313 -17.47 -3.74 -13.75
C ARG A 313 -18.38 -4.80 -14.36
N LEU A 314 -18.79 -4.63 -15.60
CA LEU A 314 -19.49 -5.69 -16.33
C LEU A 314 -18.55 -6.87 -16.61
N LEU A 315 -18.98 -8.08 -16.23
CA LEU A 315 -18.32 -9.34 -16.59
C LEU A 315 -19.15 -10.06 -17.66
N THR A 316 -18.51 -10.45 -18.77
CA THR A 316 -19.16 -11.28 -19.80
C THR A 316 -18.42 -12.60 -19.95
N VAL A 317 -19.14 -13.72 -19.95
CA VAL A 317 -18.57 -15.07 -20.04
C VAL A 317 -19.40 -15.90 -21.00
N ILE A 318 -18.75 -16.53 -21.98
CA ILE A 318 -19.43 -17.28 -23.04
C ILE A 318 -18.81 -18.67 -23.18
N GLY A 319 -19.64 -19.72 -23.14
CA GLY A 319 -19.25 -21.09 -23.47
C GLY A 319 -18.39 -21.80 -22.42
N MET A 320 -18.24 -21.24 -21.23
CA MET A 320 -17.33 -21.76 -20.20
C MET A 320 -18.05 -22.72 -19.25
N LYS A 321 -17.35 -23.78 -18.82
CA LYS A 321 -17.90 -24.81 -17.92
C LYS A 321 -16.95 -25.11 -16.77
N ASP A 322 -17.49 -25.37 -15.58
CA ASP A 322 -16.74 -25.72 -14.38
C ASP A 322 -15.63 -24.71 -14.03
N VAL A 323 -15.87 -23.41 -14.25
CA VAL A 323 -14.91 -22.33 -13.98
C VAL A 323 -15.37 -21.36 -12.90
N ALA A 324 -14.41 -20.84 -12.13
CA ALA A 324 -14.58 -19.67 -11.30
C ALA A 324 -14.01 -18.45 -12.03
N VAL A 325 -14.84 -17.44 -12.28
CA VAL A 325 -14.45 -16.13 -12.84
C VAL A 325 -14.88 -15.05 -11.87
N VAL A 326 -13.91 -14.37 -11.28
CA VAL A 326 -14.15 -13.38 -10.22
C VAL A 326 -13.43 -12.09 -10.55
N ALA A 327 -14.18 -11.02 -10.81
CA ALA A 327 -13.66 -9.70 -11.17
C ALA A 327 -13.89 -8.68 -10.04
N THR A 328 -12.82 -7.98 -9.65
CA THR A 328 -12.84 -6.79 -8.78
C THR A 328 -12.30 -5.57 -9.57
N PRO A 329 -12.35 -4.34 -9.03
CA PRO A 329 -11.89 -3.14 -9.75
C PRO A 329 -10.40 -3.16 -10.13
N ASP A 330 -9.59 -4.01 -9.51
CA ASP A 330 -8.14 -4.03 -9.68
C ASP A 330 -7.56 -5.42 -9.96
N ALA A 331 -8.37 -6.49 -9.90
CA ALA A 331 -7.92 -7.86 -10.15
C ALA A 331 -9.02 -8.73 -10.78
N VAL A 332 -8.61 -9.73 -11.57
CA VAL A 332 -9.49 -10.77 -12.10
C VAL A 332 -8.85 -12.13 -11.83
N PHE A 333 -9.65 -13.04 -11.28
CA PHE A 333 -9.26 -14.44 -11.09
C PHE A 333 -10.09 -15.33 -12.01
N VAL A 334 -9.39 -16.25 -12.69
CA VAL A 334 -9.98 -17.26 -13.57
C VAL A 334 -9.30 -18.58 -13.31
N ALA A 335 -10.05 -19.62 -12.96
CA ALA A 335 -9.54 -20.98 -12.86
C ALA A 335 -10.67 -22.00 -12.99
N PRO A 336 -10.38 -23.25 -13.39
CA PRO A 336 -11.29 -24.37 -13.13
C PRO A 336 -11.59 -24.45 -11.63
N VAL A 337 -12.84 -24.70 -11.28
CA VAL A 337 -13.28 -24.73 -9.87
C VAL A 337 -12.54 -25.84 -9.10
N SER A 338 -12.20 -26.95 -9.76
CA SER A 338 -11.38 -28.06 -9.23
C SER A 338 -9.92 -27.70 -8.90
N HIS A 339 -9.45 -26.52 -9.34
CA HIS A 339 -8.10 -26.01 -9.09
C HIS A 339 -8.06 -24.84 -8.10
N SER A 340 -9.18 -24.52 -7.44
CA SER A 340 -9.33 -23.40 -6.49
C SER A 340 -8.26 -23.34 -5.39
N GLN A 341 -7.76 -24.48 -4.94
CA GLN A 341 -6.68 -24.61 -3.96
C GLN A 341 -5.36 -23.92 -4.38
N ASN A 342 -5.14 -23.73 -5.69
CA ASN A 342 -3.92 -23.08 -6.19
C ASN A 342 -3.90 -21.55 -5.97
N VAL A 343 -4.99 -20.94 -5.52
CA VAL A 343 -5.04 -19.49 -5.18
C VAL A 343 -3.92 -19.11 -4.21
N LYS A 344 -3.59 -19.97 -3.24
CA LYS A 344 -2.47 -19.71 -2.30
C LYS A 344 -1.15 -19.42 -3.01
N LYS A 345 -0.83 -20.19 -4.06
CA LYS A 345 0.42 -20.00 -4.83
C LYS A 345 0.45 -18.65 -5.53
N VAL A 346 -0.72 -18.20 -6.03
CA VAL A 346 -0.87 -16.88 -6.65
C VAL A 346 -0.67 -15.78 -5.59
N VAL A 347 -1.35 -15.87 -4.45
CA VAL A 347 -1.19 -14.91 -3.34
C VAL A 347 0.25 -14.82 -2.87
N GLU A 348 0.93 -15.95 -2.65
CA GLU A 348 2.35 -16.00 -2.29
C GLU A 348 3.25 -15.32 -3.33
N GLN A 349 2.97 -15.51 -4.63
CA GLN A 349 3.72 -14.86 -5.70
C GLN A 349 3.47 -13.35 -5.73
N LEU A 350 2.21 -12.92 -5.54
CA LEU A 350 1.85 -11.51 -5.47
C LEU A 350 2.53 -10.82 -4.27
N GLU A 351 2.50 -11.44 -3.10
CA GLU A 351 3.18 -10.96 -1.89
C GLU A 351 4.69 -10.85 -2.08
N LYS A 352 5.33 -11.86 -2.68
CA LYS A 352 6.76 -11.83 -3.03
C LYS A 352 7.11 -10.70 -4.00
N SER A 353 6.17 -10.34 -4.88
CA SER A 353 6.32 -9.22 -5.81
C SER A 353 5.93 -7.86 -5.22
N GLY A 354 5.65 -7.78 -3.90
CA GLY A 354 5.29 -6.53 -3.23
C GLY A 354 3.92 -5.97 -3.61
N ARG A 355 3.06 -6.80 -4.23
CA ARG A 355 1.78 -6.34 -4.78
C ARG A 355 0.76 -6.09 -3.69
N LEU A 356 0.04 -4.98 -3.83
CA LEU A 356 -0.95 -4.52 -2.85
C LEU A 356 -2.30 -5.23 -2.99
N GLU A 357 -2.55 -5.89 -4.12
CA GLU A 357 -3.83 -6.56 -4.39
C GLU A 357 -4.11 -7.74 -3.44
N THR A 358 -3.15 -8.18 -2.62
CA THR A 358 -3.38 -9.18 -1.54
C THR A 358 -3.74 -8.54 -0.20
N LYS A 359 -3.38 -7.26 -0.01
CA LYS A 359 -3.54 -6.52 1.24
C LYS A 359 -4.76 -5.62 1.24
N PHE A 360 -4.94 -4.86 0.16
CA PHE A 360 -5.90 -3.78 0.08
C PHE A 360 -6.98 -4.05 -0.94
N THR A 361 -8.24 -3.87 -0.58
CA THR A 361 -9.39 -3.98 -1.47
C THR A 361 -9.60 -2.67 -2.18
N ALA A 362 -9.55 -2.68 -3.51
CA ALA A 362 -9.94 -1.52 -4.30
C ALA A 362 -11.41 -1.19 -4.01
N SER A 363 -11.66 0.01 -3.48
CA SER A 363 -13.00 0.53 -3.19
C SER A 363 -13.05 1.98 -3.65
N GLU A 364 -14.15 2.37 -4.31
CA GLU A 364 -14.44 3.76 -4.65
C GLU A 364 -14.77 4.59 -3.39
N ASP A 365 -15.19 3.93 -2.30
CA ASP A 365 -15.70 4.55 -1.07
C ASP A 365 -14.76 4.47 0.14
N ARG A 366 -13.55 3.91 0.01
CA ARG A 366 -12.58 3.91 1.13
C ARG A 366 -11.75 5.19 1.09
N VAL A 367 -11.86 5.97 2.18
CA VAL A 367 -11.03 7.16 2.41
C VAL A 367 -9.57 6.72 2.43
N ILE A 368 -8.82 7.07 1.38
CA ILE A 368 -7.37 6.91 1.42
C ILE A 368 -6.86 7.87 2.50
N VAL A 369 -6.37 7.30 3.61
CA VAL A 369 -5.96 8.08 4.77
C VAL A 369 -4.68 8.83 4.42
N SER A 370 -4.71 10.15 4.55
CA SER A 370 -3.53 11.01 4.44
C SER A 370 -2.42 10.51 5.38
N GLY A 371 -1.22 10.29 4.83
CA GLY A 371 -0.07 9.73 5.54
C GLY A 371 0.11 8.22 5.42
N SER A 372 -0.71 7.49 4.64
CA SER A 372 -0.63 6.03 4.56
C SER A 372 0.72 5.50 4.06
N TRP A 373 1.42 6.26 3.21
CA TRP A 373 2.72 5.90 2.66
C TRP A 373 3.91 6.47 3.44
N ARG A 374 3.66 7.26 4.49
CA ARG A 374 4.70 8.03 5.21
C ARG A 374 5.92 7.19 5.59
N LYS A 375 5.72 6.07 6.29
CA LYS A 375 6.83 5.19 6.69
C LYS A 375 7.60 4.60 5.53
N ARG A 376 6.90 4.17 4.48
CA ARG A 376 7.54 3.57 3.30
C ARG A 376 8.38 4.62 2.59
N VAL A 377 7.88 5.85 2.53
CA VAL A 377 8.59 7.02 2.00
C VAL A 377 9.81 7.36 2.85
N GLU A 378 9.65 7.47 4.18
CA GLU A 378 10.75 7.72 5.12
C GLU A 378 11.83 6.65 4.99
N HIS A 379 11.45 5.37 5.01
CA HIS A 379 12.39 4.26 4.86
C HIS A 379 13.12 4.32 3.52
N TRP A 380 12.39 4.50 2.41
CA TRP A 380 13.01 4.58 1.10
C TRP A 380 13.97 5.77 1.00
N LEU A 381 13.59 6.94 1.50
CA LEU A 381 14.43 8.13 1.46
C LEU A 381 15.68 7.96 2.30
N PHE A 382 15.52 7.68 3.60
CA PHE A 382 16.57 7.81 4.59
C PHE A 382 17.40 6.54 4.79
N GLU A 383 16.83 5.36 4.56
CA GLU A 383 17.50 4.08 4.78
C GLU A 383 17.99 3.43 3.48
N GLU A 384 17.39 3.76 2.33
CA GLU A 384 17.73 3.15 1.05
C GLU A 384 18.41 4.13 0.08
N THR A 385 17.69 5.16 -0.38
CA THR A 385 18.08 5.98 -1.53
C THR A 385 19.18 6.98 -1.17
N LEU A 386 19.03 7.78 -0.10
CA LEU A 386 20.04 8.78 0.28
C LEU A 386 21.36 8.11 0.66
N PRO A 387 21.40 7.02 1.48
CA PRO A 387 22.63 6.30 1.76
C PRO A 387 23.32 5.75 0.50
N LEU A 388 22.58 5.10 -0.41
CA LEU A 388 23.13 4.56 -1.64
C LEU A 388 23.74 5.64 -2.52
N TRP A 389 22.99 6.72 -2.78
CA TRP A 389 23.46 7.79 -3.66
C TRP A 389 24.56 8.66 -3.04
N SER A 390 24.65 8.71 -1.71
CA SER A 390 25.76 9.36 -0.98
C SER A 390 27.11 8.63 -1.07
N THR A 391 27.09 7.41 -1.60
CA THR A 391 28.27 6.55 -1.77
C THR A 391 28.43 6.15 -3.23
N ALA A 392 27.61 5.23 -3.73
CA ALA A 392 27.67 4.72 -5.10
C ALA A 392 27.42 5.80 -6.18
N GLY A 393 26.65 6.84 -5.83
CA GLY A 393 26.40 7.99 -6.71
C GLY A 393 27.55 9.01 -6.77
N VAL A 394 28.54 8.91 -5.90
CA VAL A 394 29.63 9.88 -5.76
C VAL A 394 30.88 9.40 -6.49
N ASP A 395 31.48 10.30 -7.26
CA ASP A 395 32.76 10.04 -7.92
C ASP A 395 33.89 10.56 -7.04
N ASP A 396 34.37 9.73 -6.12
CA ASP A 396 35.50 10.06 -5.24
C ASP A 396 36.85 10.07 -5.98
N VAL A 397 36.93 9.51 -7.20
CA VAL A 397 38.18 9.39 -7.96
C VAL A 397 38.47 10.69 -8.73
N HIS A 398 37.48 11.21 -9.43
CA HIS A 398 37.63 12.39 -10.29
C HIS A 398 36.85 13.61 -9.80
N GLY A 399 36.06 13.47 -8.74
CA GLY A 399 35.25 14.55 -8.18
C GLY A 399 33.85 14.65 -8.80
N GLY A 400 32.95 15.33 -8.09
CA GLY A 400 31.54 15.43 -8.46
C GLY A 400 30.80 14.10 -8.33
N PHE A 401 29.76 13.92 -9.14
CA PHE A 401 28.86 12.77 -9.04
C PHE A 401 28.84 11.95 -10.33
N HIS A 402 28.31 10.73 -10.24
CA HIS A 402 28.05 9.90 -11.39
C HIS A 402 26.71 10.30 -12.06
N GLU A 403 26.68 10.23 -13.39
CA GLU A 403 25.51 10.61 -14.19
C GLU A 403 24.40 9.55 -14.16
N ALA A 404 24.78 8.28 -14.02
CA ALA A 404 23.87 7.15 -13.95
C ALA A 404 24.54 5.94 -13.28
N LEU A 405 23.73 5.11 -12.63
CA LEU A 405 24.11 3.82 -12.08
C LEU A 405 23.47 2.68 -12.87
N GLY A 406 24.10 1.51 -12.88
CA GLY A 406 23.45 0.25 -13.23
C GLY A 406 22.49 -0.20 -12.13
N PHE A 407 21.61 -1.16 -12.45
CA PHE A 407 20.75 -1.80 -11.44
C PHE A 407 21.52 -2.64 -10.41
N ASP A 408 22.83 -2.83 -10.61
CA ASP A 408 23.76 -3.40 -9.63
C ASP A 408 24.45 -2.32 -8.75
N ALA A 409 23.95 -1.08 -8.81
CA ALA A 409 24.48 0.10 -8.14
C ALA A 409 25.91 0.50 -8.55
N ARG A 410 26.41 0.03 -9.70
CA ARG A 410 27.73 0.44 -10.22
C ARG A 410 27.63 1.64 -11.14
N ALA A 411 28.59 2.56 -11.04
CA ALA A 411 28.67 3.72 -11.92
C ALA A 411 28.92 3.32 -13.39
N LEU A 412 28.21 3.96 -14.31
CA LEU A 412 28.29 3.65 -15.76
C LEU A 412 29.33 4.50 -16.53
N GLY A 413 30.15 5.31 -15.84
CA GLY A 413 31.26 6.05 -16.47
C GLY A 413 30.84 7.03 -17.56
N LYS A 414 29.66 7.64 -17.45
CA LYS A 414 29.14 8.60 -18.44
C LYS A 414 29.67 10.02 -18.22
N PRO A 415 29.71 10.87 -19.27
CA PRO A 415 29.96 12.30 -19.13
C PRO A 415 28.99 12.96 -18.12
N LYS A 416 29.50 13.89 -17.34
CA LYS A 416 28.81 14.60 -16.26
C LYS A 416 28.15 15.85 -16.83
N ARG A 417 26.81 15.87 -16.90
CA ARG A 417 26.08 17.06 -17.36
C ARG A 417 25.94 18.06 -16.22
N MET A 418 26.07 19.35 -16.52
CA MET A 418 26.03 20.41 -15.51
C MET A 418 24.72 20.39 -14.72
N ARG A 419 23.58 20.30 -15.40
CA ARG A 419 22.27 20.13 -14.74
C ARG A 419 22.20 18.94 -13.80
N THR A 420 22.79 17.80 -14.16
CA THR A 420 22.72 16.59 -13.34
C THR A 420 23.59 16.72 -12.09
N MET A 421 24.78 17.35 -12.22
CA MET A 421 25.62 17.66 -11.06
C MET A 421 24.91 18.62 -10.11
N ALA A 422 24.35 19.72 -10.64
CA ALA A 422 23.59 20.68 -9.86
C ALA A 422 22.38 20.07 -9.15
N ARG A 423 21.61 19.22 -9.84
CA ARG A 423 20.46 18.50 -9.27
C ARG A 423 20.85 17.56 -8.12
N GLN A 424 22.02 16.92 -8.18
CA GLN A 424 22.50 16.09 -7.07
C GLN A 424 22.95 16.94 -5.87
N ILE A 425 23.61 18.07 -6.10
CA ILE A 425 23.92 19.06 -5.03
C ILE A 425 22.62 19.50 -4.34
N TYR A 426 21.62 19.87 -5.14
CA TYR A 426 20.31 20.25 -4.65
C TYR A 426 19.68 19.15 -3.79
N ALA A 427 19.67 17.90 -4.27
CA ALA A 427 19.03 16.79 -3.57
C ALA A 427 19.65 16.57 -2.17
N PHE A 428 20.98 16.65 -2.04
CA PHE A 428 21.65 16.55 -0.75
C PHE A 428 21.43 17.78 0.14
N ALA A 429 21.35 18.99 -0.42
CA ALA A 429 21.01 20.20 0.32
C ALA A 429 19.57 20.13 0.87
N VAL A 430 18.60 19.70 0.07
CA VAL A 430 17.21 19.47 0.50
C VAL A 430 17.11 18.39 1.58
N ALA A 431 17.88 17.30 1.46
CA ALA A 431 17.93 16.27 2.48
C ALA A 431 18.47 16.82 3.81
N LYS A 432 19.53 17.65 3.78
CA LYS A 432 20.07 18.35 4.96
C LYS A 432 19.04 19.27 5.61
N GLU A 433 18.37 20.10 4.80
CA GLU A 433 17.33 21.03 5.28
C GLU A 433 16.21 20.31 6.04
N ARG A 434 15.97 19.04 5.71
CA ARG A 434 14.92 18.20 6.31
C ARG A 434 15.44 17.20 7.33
N GLY A 435 16.65 17.42 7.83
CA GLY A 435 17.19 16.71 8.98
C GLY A 435 17.80 15.34 8.69
N TRP A 436 18.16 15.04 7.43
CA TRP A 436 18.97 13.85 7.15
C TRP A 436 20.34 13.96 7.84
N ASP A 437 20.72 12.90 8.56
CA ASP A 437 21.92 12.81 9.40
C ASP A 437 23.17 12.30 8.65
N GLY A 438 23.04 12.03 7.36
CA GLY A 438 24.14 11.64 6.50
C GLY A 438 25.17 12.75 6.21
N PRO A 439 26.20 12.47 5.40
CA PRO A 439 27.32 13.38 5.16
C PRO A 439 26.99 14.51 4.18
N ALA A 440 25.85 15.18 4.34
CA ALA A 440 25.33 16.15 3.36
C ALA A 440 26.29 17.33 3.12
N ASP A 441 26.93 17.86 4.16
CA ASP A 441 27.92 18.94 4.03
C ASP A 441 29.07 18.56 3.11
N ARG A 442 29.66 17.38 3.34
CA ARG A 442 30.73 16.84 2.48
C ARG A 442 30.27 16.74 1.02
N LEU A 443 29.04 16.29 0.78
CA LEU A 443 28.51 16.07 -0.56
C LEU A 443 28.24 17.39 -1.29
N ILE A 444 27.68 18.38 -0.59
CA ILE A 444 27.45 19.73 -1.13
C ILE A 444 28.78 20.38 -1.49
N ASP A 445 29.76 20.35 -0.58
CA ASP A 445 31.11 20.88 -0.79
C ASP A 445 31.81 20.18 -1.97
N HIS A 446 31.72 18.85 -2.03
CA HIS A 446 32.30 18.02 -3.10
C HIS A 446 31.73 18.38 -4.48
N GLY A 447 30.40 18.51 -4.56
CA GLY A 447 29.71 18.85 -5.79
C GLY A 447 30.01 20.29 -6.25
N ILE A 448 29.88 21.27 -5.36
CA ILE A 448 30.15 22.68 -5.68
C ILE A 448 31.61 22.88 -6.05
N GLY A 449 32.53 22.30 -5.29
CA GLY A 449 33.97 22.33 -5.58
C GLY A 449 34.30 21.78 -6.95
N PHE A 450 33.67 20.66 -7.35
CA PHE A 450 33.86 20.08 -8.67
C PHE A 450 33.36 21.00 -9.79
N ILE A 451 32.10 21.44 -9.74
CA ILE A 451 31.54 22.27 -10.82
C ILE A 451 32.27 23.62 -10.89
N ALA A 452 32.61 24.25 -9.76
CA ALA A 452 33.30 25.54 -9.74
C ALA A 452 34.73 25.45 -10.29
N LYS A 453 35.42 24.32 -10.06
CA LYS A 453 36.79 24.11 -10.54
C LYS A 453 36.83 23.78 -12.05
N HIS A 454 35.90 22.96 -12.52
CA HIS A 454 35.98 22.36 -13.86
C HIS A 454 34.98 22.93 -14.87
N GLY A 455 33.87 23.48 -14.37
CA GLY A 455 32.72 23.82 -15.18
C GLY A 455 32.54 25.31 -15.49
N ARG A 456 33.36 26.20 -14.92
CA ARG A 456 33.27 27.64 -15.18
C ARG A 456 33.78 27.99 -16.57
N SER A 457 33.08 28.88 -17.27
CA SER A 457 33.57 29.47 -18.52
C SER A 457 34.29 30.80 -18.30
N ASP A 458 35.03 31.26 -19.30
CA ASP A 458 35.70 32.56 -19.30
C ASP A 458 34.72 33.75 -19.23
N ARG A 459 33.44 33.52 -19.57
CA ARG A 459 32.37 34.53 -19.50
C ARG A 459 31.68 34.58 -18.14
N GLY A 460 32.09 33.74 -17.20
CA GLY A 460 31.43 33.61 -15.89
C GLY A 460 30.15 32.76 -15.91
N GLY A 461 29.94 31.98 -16.98
CA GLY A 461 28.88 30.98 -17.09
C GLY A 461 29.34 29.57 -16.73
N TRP A 462 28.55 28.58 -17.14
CA TRP A 462 28.79 27.16 -16.89
C TRP A 462 28.73 26.35 -18.18
N VAL A 463 29.74 25.52 -18.41
CA VAL A 463 29.79 24.59 -19.57
C VAL A 463 28.75 23.48 -19.40
N ARG A 464 28.18 23.01 -20.51
CA ARG A 464 27.10 22.03 -20.52
C ARG A 464 27.52 20.66 -20.02
N THR A 465 28.68 20.16 -20.46
CA THR A 465 29.09 18.78 -20.15
C THR A 465 30.59 18.66 -19.91
N LEU A 466 30.93 17.88 -18.89
CA LEU A 466 32.29 17.50 -18.51
C LEU A 466 32.50 16.00 -18.77
N ASN A 467 33.69 15.61 -19.20
CA ASN A 467 34.12 14.20 -19.16
C ASN A 467 34.25 13.73 -17.70
N CYS A 468 34.33 12.41 -17.49
CA CYS A 468 34.45 11.85 -16.13
C CYS A 468 35.64 12.42 -15.36
N ASN A 469 36.76 12.70 -16.04
CA ASN A 469 37.97 13.27 -15.45
C ASN A 469 37.92 14.79 -15.20
N GLY A 470 36.79 15.45 -15.45
CA GLY A 470 36.60 16.90 -15.27
C GLY A 470 37.12 17.78 -16.41
N SER A 471 37.58 17.21 -17.53
CA SER A 471 37.84 18.00 -18.75
C SER A 471 36.53 18.40 -19.45
N VAL A 472 36.51 19.57 -20.10
CA VAL A 472 35.31 20.05 -20.82
C VAL A 472 35.04 19.16 -22.03
N ALA A 473 33.82 18.62 -22.10
CA ALA A 473 33.34 17.79 -23.22
C ALA A 473 32.43 18.58 -24.18
N ASP A 474 31.56 19.43 -23.64
CA ASP A 474 30.75 20.39 -24.40
C ASP A 474 30.84 21.76 -23.70
N PRO A 475 31.51 22.76 -24.31
CA PRO A 475 31.68 24.09 -23.73
C PRO A 475 30.44 24.98 -23.86
N ALA A 476 29.37 24.51 -24.50
CA ALA A 476 28.16 25.30 -24.69
C ALA A 476 27.57 25.75 -23.36
N GLU A 477 26.94 26.92 -23.38
CA GLU A 477 26.29 27.54 -22.21
C GLU A 477 24.81 27.73 -22.55
N ASP A 478 23.92 27.31 -21.67
CA ASP A 478 22.48 27.48 -21.86
C ASP A 478 21.73 27.83 -20.57
N ALA A 479 20.55 28.42 -20.74
CA ALA A 479 19.69 28.87 -19.64
C ALA A 479 19.27 27.73 -18.71
N TYR A 480 19.12 26.51 -19.23
CA TYR A 480 18.62 25.38 -18.45
C TYR A 480 19.65 24.92 -17.41
N ASP A 481 20.90 24.69 -17.84
CA ASP A 481 21.96 24.29 -16.94
C ASP A 481 22.25 25.38 -15.89
N HIS A 482 22.22 26.67 -16.28
CA HIS A 482 22.38 27.79 -15.35
C HIS A 482 21.26 27.86 -14.31
N SER A 483 20.01 27.58 -14.71
CA SER A 483 18.88 27.54 -13.78
C SER A 483 19.02 26.42 -12.75
N CYS A 484 19.45 25.23 -13.17
CA CYS A 484 19.72 24.13 -12.26
C CYS A 484 20.85 24.48 -11.27
N VAL A 485 21.92 25.14 -11.74
CA VAL A 485 23.02 25.61 -10.87
C VAL A 485 22.52 26.64 -9.87
N LEU A 486 21.75 27.65 -10.31
CA LEU A 486 21.18 28.65 -9.41
C LEU A 486 20.29 28.02 -8.34
N LEU A 487 19.45 27.05 -8.71
CA LEU A 487 18.60 26.33 -7.76
C LEU A 487 19.44 25.57 -6.72
N ALA A 488 20.47 24.85 -7.16
CA ALA A 488 21.39 24.14 -6.25
C ALA A 488 22.11 25.10 -5.29
N LEU A 489 22.59 26.24 -5.80
CA LEU A 489 23.29 27.24 -4.99
C LEU A 489 22.37 27.94 -3.98
N ALA A 490 21.08 28.14 -4.30
CA ALA A 490 20.13 28.71 -3.34
C ALA A 490 19.99 27.83 -2.08
N HIS A 491 19.79 26.53 -2.30
CA HIS A 491 19.68 25.56 -1.20
C HIS A 491 21.02 25.34 -0.48
N ALA A 492 22.14 25.27 -1.20
CA ALA A 492 23.46 25.22 -0.57
C ALA A 492 23.73 26.46 0.30
N HIS A 493 23.31 27.65 -0.15
CA HIS A 493 23.40 28.87 0.65
C HIS A 493 22.55 28.80 1.92
N ARG A 494 21.31 28.28 1.83
CA ARG A 494 20.45 28.01 2.98
C ARG A 494 21.08 27.02 3.96
N CYS A 495 21.83 26.04 3.46
CA CYS A 495 22.63 25.11 4.25
C CYS A 495 23.92 25.70 4.85
N GLY A 496 24.27 26.95 4.53
CA GLY A 496 25.45 27.64 5.07
C GLY A 496 26.73 27.53 4.22
N HIS A 497 26.67 27.09 2.96
CA HIS A 497 27.85 26.97 2.10
C HIS A 497 28.44 28.33 1.75
N GLY A 498 29.73 28.55 2.05
CA GLY A 498 30.39 29.86 2.01
C GLY A 498 30.49 30.50 0.62
N ASP A 499 30.68 29.71 -0.43
CA ASP A 499 30.84 30.23 -1.80
C ASP A 499 29.52 30.37 -2.58
N ALA A 500 28.42 29.85 -2.05
CA ALA A 500 27.21 29.65 -2.84
C ALA A 500 26.61 30.97 -3.34
N LEU A 501 26.59 32.00 -2.50
CA LEU A 501 26.10 33.33 -2.86
C LEU A 501 26.96 34.00 -3.94
N ARG A 502 28.29 33.92 -3.83
CA ARG A 502 29.21 34.51 -4.81
C ARG A 502 29.05 33.87 -6.18
N LEU A 503 29.06 32.53 -6.23
CA LEU A 503 28.86 31.79 -7.48
C LEU A 503 27.49 32.09 -8.11
N ALA A 504 26.46 32.26 -7.29
CA ALA A 504 25.14 32.63 -7.78
C ALA A 504 25.11 34.03 -8.38
N GLN A 505 25.74 35.02 -7.72
CA GLN A 505 25.85 36.38 -8.25
C GLN A 505 26.58 36.42 -9.59
N GLU A 506 27.68 35.68 -9.73
CA GLU A 506 28.38 35.53 -11.01
C GLU A 506 27.47 34.88 -12.07
N THR A 507 26.69 33.87 -11.69
CA THR A 507 25.74 33.18 -12.58
C THR A 507 24.59 34.08 -13.02
N PHE A 508 24.03 34.89 -12.11
CA PHE A 508 23.04 35.93 -12.45
C PHE A 508 23.65 36.97 -13.39
N GLY A 509 24.90 37.39 -13.14
CA GLY A 509 25.63 38.29 -14.03
C GLY A 509 25.77 37.71 -15.44
N PHE A 510 26.02 36.40 -15.58
CA PHE A 510 26.03 35.75 -16.89
C PHE A 510 24.64 35.81 -17.57
N ILE A 511 23.57 35.47 -16.84
CA ILE A 511 22.20 35.50 -17.38
C ILE A 511 21.86 36.92 -17.85
N ASP A 512 22.07 37.93 -17.01
CA ASP A 512 21.73 39.31 -17.30
C ASP A 512 22.54 39.85 -18.51
N ASN A 513 23.82 39.46 -18.66
CA ASN A 513 24.67 39.96 -19.74
C ASN A 513 24.59 39.17 -21.07
N HIS A 514 24.20 37.90 -21.03
CA HIS A 514 24.34 37.01 -22.19
C HIS A 514 23.06 36.25 -22.58
N LEU A 515 22.09 36.15 -21.67
CA LEU A 515 20.84 35.43 -21.92
C LEU A 515 19.61 36.33 -21.83
N GLU A 516 19.72 37.57 -21.37
CA GLU A 516 18.59 38.49 -21.44
C GLU A 516 18.26 38.83 -22.90
N ASP A 517 17.00 38.64 -23.30
CA ASP A 517 16.55 39.05 -24.63
C ASP A 517 16.38 40.58 -24.65
N GLY A 518 17.19 41.26 -25.47
CA GLY A 518 17.17 42.73 -25.61
C GLY A 518 15.85 43.30 -26.14
N SER A 519 14.96 42.46 -26.67
CA SER A 519 13.59 42.84 -27.03
C SER A 519 12.62 42.87 -25.83
N LEU A 520 13.11 42.54 -24.62
CA LEU A 520 12.35 42.37 -23.38
C LEU A 520 11.33 41.22 -23.40
N ASN A 521 11.40 40.32 -24.39
CA ASN A 521 10.50 39.16 -24.54
C ASN A 521 11.03 37.89 -23.86
N GLY A 522 11.62 38.01 -22.68
CA GLY A 522 12.10 36.86 -21.89
C GLY A 522 13.61 36.67 -21.89
N PHE A 523 14.03 35.41 -21.97
CA PHE A 523 15.43 35.00 -21.96
C PHE A 523 15.75 34.10 -23.17
N LEU A 524 16.97 34.21 -23.67
CA LEU A 524 17.53 33.36 -24.71
C LEU A 524 17.93 32.00 -24.12
N GLU A 525 17.77 30.97 -24.93
CA GLU A 525 18.14 29.59 -24.60
C GLU A 525 19.66 29.45 -24.40
N SER A 526 20.44 30.18 -25.20
CA SER A 526 21.90 30.20 -25.17
C SER A 526 22.44 31.48 -25.83
N PRO A 527 23.71 31.88 -25.60
CA PRO A 527 24.28 33.06 -26.24
C PRO A 527 24.39 32.93 -27.78
N GLY A 528 24.36 31.71 -28.31
CA GLY A 528 24.41 31.40 -29.75
C GLY A 528 23.05 30.96 -30.31
N TRP A 529 21.96 31.46 -29.74
CA TRP A 529 20.59 31.06 -30.07
C TRP A 529 20.29 31.01 -31.58
N ASN A 530 19.53 29.98 -31.98
CA ASN A 530 19.37 29.55 -33.37
C ASN A 530 17.97 29.82 -33.97
N GLY A 531 17.10 30.55 -33.27
CA GLY A 531 15.76 30.89 -33.75
C GLY A 531 14.61 30.08 -33.14
N VAL A 532 14.87 29.09 -32.27
CA VAL A 532 13.82 28.28 -31.63
C VAL A 532 13.75 28.54 -30.12
N ARG A 533 12.54 28.76 -29.62
CA ARG A 533 12.27 29.07 -28.22
C ARG A 533 11.66 27.88 -27.46
N PHE A 534 11.98 27.76 -26.17
CA PHE A 534 11.43 26.69 -25.32
C PHE A 534 10.88 27.22 -23.99
N SER A 535 9.75 26.66 -23.54
CA SER A 535 9.19 26.97 -22.22
C SER A 535 9.95 26.29 -21.08
N ASN A 536 10.58 25.14 -21.32
CA ASN A 536 11.26 24.35 -20.29
C ASN A 536 12.42 25.11 -19.58
N PRO A 537 13.38 25.76 -20.26
CA PRO A 537 14.40 26.55 -19.57
C PRO A 537 13.77 27.65 -18.68
N HIS A 538 12.72 28.31 -19.15
CA HIS A 538 12.01 29.35 -18.41
C HIS A 538 11.33 28.81 -17.15
N MET A 539 10.74 27.60 -17.21
CA MET A 539 10.15 26.93 -16.05
C MET A 539 11.19 26.74 -14.92
N HIS A 540 12.39 26.26 -15.25
CA HIS A 540 13.46 26.11 -14.25
C HIS A 540 14.08 27.45 -13.84
N MET A 541 14.07 28.48 -14.70
CA MET A 541 14.41 29.84 -14.27
C MET A 541 13.44 30.33 -13.20
N LEU A 542 12.12 30.15 -13.40
CA LEU A 542 11.10 30.48 -12.41
C LEU A 542 11.36 29.77 -11.08
N GLU A 543 11.59 28.46 -11.10
CA GLU A 543 11.94 27.66 -9.92
C GLU A 543 13.17 28.25 -9.18
N SER A 544 14.26 28.53 -9.90
CA SER A 544 15.48 29.07 -9.32
C SER A 544 15.31 30.50 -8.78
N PHE A 545 14.54 31.35 -9.46
CA PHE A 545 14.29 32.73 -9.03
C PHE A 545 13.40 32.79 -7.79
N LEU A 546 12.41 31.91 -7.69
CA LEU A 546 11.60 31.75 -6.48
C LEU A 546 12.47 31.28 -5.30
N ALA A 547 13.34 30.29 -5.52
CA ALA A 547 14.26 29.81 -4.49
C ALA A 547 15.18 30.93 -3.97
N TRP A 548 15.76 31.75 -4.85
CA TRP A 548 16.59 32.90 -4.45
C TRP A 548 15.79 34.01 -3.76
N HIS A 549 14.54 34.24 -4.17
CA HIS A 549 13.65 35.15 -3.46
C HIS A 549 13.37 34.67 -2.03
N ASP A 550 13.08 33.38 -1.86
CA ASP A 550 12.78 32.78 -0.55
C ASP A 550 13.99 32.85 0.40
N VAL A 551 15.20 32.55 -0.09
CA VAL A 551 16.41 32.55 0.74
C VAL A 551 16.87 33.97 1.12
N THR A 552 16.67 34.97 0.25
CA THR A 552 17.23 36.33 0.46
C THR A 552 16.21 37.38 0.86
N GLY A 553 14.93 37.18 0.56
CA GLY A 553 13.87 38.19 0.64
C GLY A 553 13.97 39.29 -0.43
N ASP A 554 14.96 39.27 -1.33
CA ASP A 554 15.13 40.32 -2.34
C ASP A 554 14.06 40.22 -3.42
N ARG A 555 13.31 41.32 -3.60
CA ARG A 555 12.27 41.46 -4.61
C ARG A 555 12.81 41.51 -6.05
N ALA A 556 14.12 41.71 -6.26
CA ALA A 556 14.72 41.64 -7.57
C ALA A 556 14.55 40.26 -8.22
N TYR A 557 14.69 39.17 -7.44
CA TYR A 557 14.45 37.82 -7.93
C TYR A 557 12.98 37.58 -8.28
N LEU A 558 12.06 38.07 -7.44
CA LEU A 558 10.63 37.99 -7.71
C LEU A 558 10.23 38.77 -8.98
N ARG A 559 10.90 39.89 -9.28
CA ARG A 559 10.72 40.62 -10.55
C ARG A 559 11.20 39.81 -11.76
N ARG A 560 12.32 39.08 -11.65
CA ARG A 560 12.77 38.17 -12.71
C ARG A 560 11.76 37.03 -12.92
N ALA A 561 11.25 36.44 -11.84
CA ALA A 561 10.19 35.43 -11.89
C ALA A 561 8.90 35.97 -12.55
N ALA A 562 8.51 37.21 -12.28
CA ALA A 562 7.33 37.82 -12.89
C ALA A 562 7.41 37.89 -14.42
N ARG A 563 8.60 38.15 -14.99
CA ARG A 563 8.80 38.14 -16.45
C ARG A 563 8.53 36.77 -17.07
N VAL A 564 8.89 35.70 -16.37
CA VAL A 564 8.59 34.33 -16.80
C VAL A 564 7.08 34.04 -16.71
N ILE A 565 6.41 34.55 -15.68
CA ILE A 565 4.94 34.46 -15.55
C ILE A 565 4.23 35.22 -16.69
N ASP A 566 4.77 36.35 -17.13
CA ASP A 566 4.22 37.08 -18.27
C ASP A 566 4.34 36.26 -19.57
N LEU A 567 5.48 35.60 -19.82
CA LEU A 567 5.60 34.66 -20.95
C LEU A 567 4.61 33.50 -20.85
N PHE A 568 4.41 32.96 -19.65
CA PHE A 568 3.44 31.90 -19.43
C PHE A 568 2.02 32.35 -19.81
N ARG A 569 1.59 33.53 -19.34
CA ARG A 569 0.26 34.08 -19.62
C ARG A 569 0.06 34.42 -21.09
N CYS A 570 1.09 34.97 -21.74
CA CYS A 570 1.00 35.49 -23.11
C CYS A 570 1.19 34.40 -24.16
N HIS A 571 2.03 33.40 -23.90
CA HIS A 571 2.52 32.48 -24.93
C HIS A 571 2.44 31.00 -24.55
N PHE A 572 2.77 30.63 -23.31
CA PHE A 572 2.87 29.19 -22.98
C PHE A 572 1.53 28.55 -22.71
N PHE A 573 0.61 29.26 -22.07
CA PHE A 573 -0.69 28.73 -21.69
C PHE A 573 -1.70 28.84 -22.83
N ASP A 574 -2.16 27.69 -23.31
CA ASP A 574 -3.23 27.60 -24.30
C ASP A 574 -4.60 27.63 -23.61
N GLN A 575 -5.38 28.68 -23.87
CA GLN A 575 -6.66 28.90 -23.19
C GLN A 575 -7.77 27.93 -23.61
N GLU A 576 -7.69 27.36 -24.81
CA GLU A 576 -8.72 26.48 -25.36
C GLU A 576 -8.58 25.05 -24.84
N SER A 577 -7.35 24.54 -24.86
CA SER A 577 -7.03 23.17 -24.44
C SER A 577 -6.58 23.06 -22.98
N TRP A 578 -6.30 24.19 -22.33
CA TRP A 578 -5.69 24.26 -21.00
C TRP A 578 -4.35 23.52 -20.92
N THR A 579 -3.59 23.58 -22.00
CA THR A 579 -2.26 22.95 -22.10
C THR A 579 -1.13 23.96 -22.08
N LEU A 580 0.07 23.48 -21.80
CA LEU A 580 1.32 24.21 -21.89
C LEU A 580 2.00 23.87 -23.23
N GLY A 581 2.29 24.90 -24.02
CA GLY A 581 3.13 24.77 -25.21
C GLY A 581 4.62 24.64 -24.85
N GLU A 582 5.35 23.82 -25.62
CA GLU A 582 6.74 23.46 -25.32
C GLU A 582 7.76 24.16 -26.23
N ARG A 583 7.42 24.33 -27.51
CA ARG A 583 8.34 24.80 -28.56
C ARG A 583 7.70 25.91 -29.39
N PHE A 584 8.45 26.98 -29.58
CA PHE A 584 7.97 28.19 -30.26
C PHE A 584 9.01 28.74 -31.25
N ASP A 585 8.55 29.56 -32.18
CA ASP A 585 9.42 30.35 -33.05
C ASP A 585 9.93 31.63 -32.38
N VAL A 586 10.58 32.49 -33.16
CA VAL A 586 11.15 33.76 -32.71
C VAL A 586 10.13 34.74 -32.15
N ASP A 587 8.86 34.60 -32.55
CA ASP A 587 7.74 35.46 -32.17
C ASP A 587 6.85 34.81 -31.10
N TRP A 588 7.33 33.73 -30.48
CA TRP A 588 6.61 32.94 -29.47
C TRP A 588 5.30 32.32 -29.99
N LEU A 589 5.20 32.07 -31.29
CA LEU A 589 4.13 31.26 -31.86
C LEU A 589 4.51 29.78 -31.82
N PRO A 590 3.54 28.86 -31.59
CA PRO A 590 3.83 27.44 -31.64
C PRO A 590 4.45 27.02 -32.98
N LEU A 591 5.50 26.19 -32.94
CA LEU A 591 6.13 25.68 -34.15
C LEU A 591 5.11 24.92 -35.03
N PRO A 592 5.28 24.89 -36.36
CA PRO A 592 4.39 24.14 -37.24
C PRO A 592 4.48 22.62 -37.01
N GLY A 593 3.38 21.91 -37.28
CA GLY A 593 3.33 20.44 -37.22
C GLY A 593 3.35 19.88 -35.80
N ASP A 594 3.93 18.68 -35.64
CA ASP A 594 3.95 17.95 -34.36
C ASP A 594 4.68 18.72 -33.25
N ASP A 595 5.68 19.53 -33.61
CA ASP A 595 6.48 20.30 -32.64
C ASP A 595 5.67 21.35 -31.87
N GLY A 596 4.71 22.03 -32.51
CA GLY A 596 3.81 22.96 -31.81
C GLY A 596 2.62 22.29 -31.13
N GLN A 597 2.32 21.04 -31.51
CA GLN A 597 1.33 20.21 -30.85
C GLN A 597 1.90 19.47 -29.63
N TRP A 598 3.23 19.37 -29.52
CA TRP A 598 3.92 18.68 -28.43
C TRP A 598 3.66 19.35 -27.08
N THR A 599 3.12 18.59 -26.14
CA THR A 599 2.88 19.01 -24.77
C THR A 599 3.31 17.91 -23.79
N GLU A 600 3.92 18.27 -22.67
CA GLU A 600 4.39 17.29 -21.68
C GLU A 600 3.54 17.38 -20.40
N PRO A 601 2.73 16.36 -20.07
CA PRO A 601 1.92 16.37 -18.85
C PRO A 601 2.74 16.58 -17.57
N GLY A 602 3.99 16.14 -17.55
CA GLY A 602 4.93 16.41 -16.45
C GLY A 602 5.17 17.91 -16.23
N HIS A 603 5.42 18.67 -17.30
CA HIS A 603 5.59 20.12 -17.19
C HIS A 603 4.29 20.82 -16.78
N HIS A 604 3.11 20.30 -17.11
CA HIS A 604 1.85 20.86 -16.62
C HIS A 604 1.75 20.78 -15.11
N PHE A 605 2.12 19.64 -14.53
CA PHE A 605 2.17 19.46 -13.08
C PHE A 605 3.22 20.38 -12.45
N GLU A 606 4.42 20.44 -13.03
CA GLU A 606 5.51 21.29 -12.52
C GLU A 606 5.13 22.78 -12.53
N TRP A 607 4.62 23.29 -13.66
CA TRP A 607 4.08 24.66 -13.75
C TRP A 607 2.93 24.89 -12.77
N ALA A 608 2.01 23.93 -12.60
CA ALA A 608 0.93 24.08 -11.62
C ALA A 608 1.48 24.32 -10.20
N SER A 609 2.54 23.60 -9.79
CA SER A 609 3.18 23.83 -8.50
C SER A 609 3.88 25.19 -8.40
N LEU A 610 4.63 25.59 -9.45
CA LEU A 610 5.35 26.87 -9.49
C LEU A 610 4.42 28.08 -9.55
N LEU A 611 3.27 27.97 -10.23
CA LEU A 611 2.25 29.02 -10.26
C LEU A 611 1.64 29.24 -8.88
N VAL A 612 1.41 28.17 -8.11
CA VAL A 612 0.94 28.28 -6.72
C VAL A 612 2.00 28.93 -5.84
N GLU A 613 3.26 28.53 -5.97
CA GLU A 613 4.36 29.12 -5.22
C GLU A 613 4.55 30.61 -5.52
N PHE A 614 4.58 30.99 -6.80
CA PHE A 614 4.65 32.39 -7.21
C PHE A 614 3.40 33.18 -6.77
N SER A 615 2.21 32.58 -6.83
CA SER A 615 0.97 33.20 -6.32
C SER A 615 1.09 33.54 -4.84
N ARG A 616 1.67 32.63 -4.03
CA ARG A 616 1.94 32.85 -2.61
C ARG A 616 2.96 33.96 -2.37
N ALA A 617 4.06 33.97 -3.12
CA ALA A 617 5.13 34.96 -2.98
C ALA A 617 4.72 36.37 -3.44
N SER A 618 3.94 36.48 -4.52
CA SER A 618 3.55 37.75 -5.14
C SER A 618 2.20 38.29 -4.69
N GLY A 619 1.31 37.44 -4.17
CA GLY A 619 -0.09 37.78 -3.86
C GLY A 619 -1.05 37.73 -5.06
N GLN A 620 -0.60 37.34 -6.25
CA GLN A 620 -1.43 37.23 -7.47
C GLN A 620 -2.29 35.96 -7.46
N LYS A 621 -3.48 36.03 -6.84
CA LYS A 621 -4.35 34.87 -6.61
C LYS A 621 -4.97 34.25 -7.86
N ASP A 622 -5.06 34.99 -8.96
CA ASP A 622 -5.62 34.52 -10.23
C ASP A 622 -4.81 33.36 -10.85
N LEU A 623 -3.51 33.28 -10.53
CA LEU A 623 -2.61 32.21 -11.00
C LEU A 623 -3.02 30.81 -10.52
N VAL A 624 -3.72 30.70 -9.39
CA VAL A 624 -4.23 29.41 -8.90
C VAL A 624 -5.24 28.80 -9.87
N ALA A 625 -6.00 29.62 -10.60
CA ALA A 625 -6.94 29.12 -11.61
C ALA A 625 -6.19 28.49 -12.80
N TYR A 626 -5.08 29.07 -13.23
CA TYR A 626 -4.23 28.50 -14.28
C TYR A 626 -3.59 27.17 -13.83
N ALA A 627 -3.07 27.13 -12.60
CA ALA A 627 -2.52 25.91 -12.01
C ALA A 627 -3.55 24.76 -11.99
N ARG A 628 -4.79 25.05 -11.61
CA ARG A 628 -5.88 24.05 -11.64
C ARG A 628 -6.23 23.58 -13.04
N LYS A 629 -6.24 24.50 -14.02
CA LYS A 629 -6.52 24.16 -15.42
C LYS A 629 -5.45 23.21 -15.98
N LEU A 630 -4.16 23.52 -15.78
CA LEU A 630 -3.04 22.66 -16.15
C LEU A 630 -3.09 21.29 -15.47
N TYR A 631 -3.33 21.27 -14.15
CA TYR A 631 -3.45 20.02 -13.41
C TYR A 631 -4.61 19.16 -13.94
N SER A 632 -5.75 19.79 -14.21
CA SER A 632 -6.95 19.08 -14.69
C SER A 632 -6.77 18.53 -16.10
N SER A 633 -6.17 19.29 -17.01
CA SER A 633 -5.89 18.82 -18.37
C SER A 633 -4.88 17.67 -18.39
N ALA A 634 -3.82 17.76 -17.58
CA ALA A 634 -2.83 16.69 -17.42
C ALA A 634 -3.45 15.40 -16.86
N VAL A 635 -4.38 15.50 -15.91
CA VAL A 635 -5.12 14.34 -15.39
C VAL A 635 -6.08 13.75 -16.42
N ALA A 636 -6.87 14.61 -17.08
CA ALA A 636 -7.93 14.16 -17.99
C ALA A 636 -7.38 13.53 -19.27
N SER A 637 -6.28 14.10 -19.79
CA SER A 637 -5.80 13.83 -21.15
C SER A 637 -4.34 13.40 -21.21
N GLY A 638 -3.57 13.57 -20.13
CA GLY A 638 -2.14 13.28 -20.08
C GLY A 638 -1.77 11.90 -19.50
N LEU A 639 -2.74 11.12 -19.02
CA LEU A 639 -2.49 9.86 -18.32
C LEU A 639 -2.73 8.63 -19.21
N ASN A 640 -1.86 7.64 -19.06
CA ASN A 640 -2.07 6.30 -19.58
C ASN A 640 -3.20 5.61 -18.81
N ARG A 641 -4.25 5.21 -19.52
CA ARG A 641 -5.44 4.58 -18.92
C ARG A 641 -5.17 3.21 -18.28
N ALA A 642 -4.15 2.49 -18.75
CA ALA A 642 -3.80 1.16 -18.22
C ALA A 642 -2.96 1.25 -16.95
N THR A 643 -1.99 2.17 -16.90
CA THR A 643 -1.03 2.26 -15.79
C THR A 643 -1.39 3.36 -14.78
N GLY A 644 -2.17 4.36 -15.20
CA GLY A 644 -2.44 5.58 -14.46
C GLY A 644 -1.26 6.55 -14.38
N LEU A 645 -0.18 6.31 -15.14
CA LEU A 645 1.02 7.15 -15.19
C LEU A 645 0.88 8.24 -16.26
N ALA A 646 1.52 9.39 -16.04
CA ALA A 646 1.61 10.40 -17.08
C ALA A 646 2.44 9.91 -18.27
N TYR A 647 1.95 10.17 -19.48
CA TYR A 647 2.72 10.00 -20.71
C TYR A 647 3.89 10.99 -20.75
N ALA A 648 4.92 10.65 -21.50
CA ALA A 648 6.05 11.52 -21.77
C ALA A 648 5.60 12.73 -22.60
N ALA A 649 4.75 12.50 -23.61
CA ALA A 649 4.16 13.58 -24.38
C ALA A 649 2.78 13.23 -24.95
N VAL A 650 1.92 14.24 -25.02
CA VAL A 650 0.61 14.21 -25.67
C VAL A 650 0.46 15.42 -26.59
N SER A 651 -0.45 15.36 -27.55
CA SER A 651 -0.85 16.54 -28.31
C SER A 651 -1.68 17.49 -27.45
N ARG A 652 -1.87 18.75 -27.88
CA ARG A 652 -2.80 19.69 -27.21
C ARG A 652 -4.22 19.16 -27.02
N HIS A 653 -4.62 18.20 -27.84
CA HIS A 653 -5.93 17.55 -27.75
C HIS A 653 -5.90 16.22 -26.97
N GLY A 654 -4.80 15.88 -26.30
CA GLY A 654 -4.69 14.69 -25.48
C GLY A 654 -4.37 13.40 -26.23
N ILE A 655 -3.90 13.47 -27.48
CA ILE A 655 -3.50 12.29 -28.24
C ILE A 655 -2.08 11.89 -27.81
N PRO A 656 -1.82 10.65 -27.34
CA PRO A 656 -0.47 10.24 -26.94
C PRO A 656 0.51 10.30 -28.12
N LEU A 657 1.58 11.10 -27.98
CA LEU A 657 2.66 11.25 -28.96
C LEU A 657 3.89 10.44 -28.55
N ASP A 658 4.24 10.46 -27.27
CA ASP A 658 5.22 9.55 -26.66
C ASP A 658 4.56 8.79 -25.51
N ARG A 659 4.39 7.49 -25.70
CA ARG A 659 3.65 6.60 -24.80
C ARG A 659 4.49 6.08 -23.63
N LEU A 660 5.78 6.43 -23.55
CA LEU A 660 6.58 6.11 -22.38
C LEU A 660 6.11 6.91 -21.17
N SER A 661 6.25 6.34 -19.99
CA SER A 661 6.07 7.04 -18.72
C SER A 661 7.41 7.08 -18.00
N ARG A 662 7.88 8.31 -17.74
CA ARG A 662 9.09 8.56 -16.94
C ARG A 662 8.73 8.73 -15.46
N SER A 663 9.69 8.65 -14.54
CA SER A 663 9.39 8.83 -13.11
C SER A 663 9.24 10.30 -12.69
N TRP A 664 9.97 11.23 -13.34
CA TRP A 664 9.90 12.66 -13.00
C TRP A 664 8.50 13.29 -13.15
N PRO A 665 7.69 13.04 -14.21
CA PRO A 665 6.36 13.63 -14.32
C PRO A 665 5.45 13.21 -13.16
N GLN A 666 5.70 12.02 -12.60
CA GLN A 666 4.90 11.48 -11.50
C GLN A 666 5.28 12.15 -10.19
N CYS A 667 6.56 12.48 -10.00
CA CYS A 667 7.05 13.29 -8.90
C CYS A 667 6.44 14.70 -8.96
N GLU A 668 6.44 15.32 -10.14
CA GLU A 668 5.82 16.62 -10.35
C GLU A 668 4.31 16.60 -10.10
N ALA A 669 3.64 15.51 -10.47
CA ALA A 669 2.23 15.33 -10.17
C ALA A 669 1.93 15.28 -8.65
N VAL A 670 2.82 14.66 -7.86
CA VAL A 670 2.74 14.68 -6.39
C VAL A 670 2.92 16.11 -5.87
N LYS A 671 3.97 16.83 -6.32
CA LYS A 671 4.22 18.23 -5.94
C LYS A 671 3.03 19.13 -6.26
N ALA A 672 2.46 18.99 -7.45
CA ALA A 672 1.30 19.78 -7.89
C ALA A 672 0.06 19.51 -7.03
N ALA A 673 -0.23 18.25 -6.72
CA ALA A 673 -1.34 17.88 -5.87
C ALA A 673 -1.18 18.42 -4.43
N VAL A 674 0.04 18.32 -3.88
CA VAL A 674 0.39 18.88 -2.56
C VAL A 674 0.22 20.40 -2.53
N ALA A 675 0.69 21.10 -3.57
CA ALA A 675 0.59 22.55 -3.69
C ALA A 675 -0.87 23.03 -3.82
N LEU A 676 -1.70 22.31 -4.58
CA LEU A 676 -3.10 22.66 -4.81
C LEU A 676 -4.04 22.29 -3.65
N ASP A 677 -3.63 21.36 -2.78
CA ASP A 677 -4.44 20.95 -1.62
C ASP A 677 -4.62 22.09 -0.62
N GLY A 678 -5.87 22.39 -0.29
CA GLY A 678 -6.23 23.47 0.66
C GLY A 678 -6.28 24.87 0.06
N ILE A 679 -6.11 25.03 -1.26
CA ILE A 679 -6.13 26.34 -1.94
C ILE A 679 -7.30 26.41 -2.94
N GLY A 680 -8.53 26.37 -2.40
CA GLY A 680 -9.78 26.28 -3.17
C GLY A 680 -9.97 24.91 -3.84
N GLY A 681 -11.14 24.62 -4.40
CA GLY A 681 -11.39 23.35 -5.09
C GLY A 681 -11.54 22.12 -4.16
N PRO A 682 -11.49 20.89 -4.72
CA PRO A 682 -11.72 19.65 -3.98
C PRO A 682 -10.55 19.29 -3.04
N ASP A 683 -10.82 18.45 -2.04
CA ASP A 683 -9.78 17.84 -1.20
C ASP A 683 -8.91 16.91 -2.06
N LEU A 684 -7.60 17.17 -2.09
CA LEU A 684 -6.65 16.40 -2.88
C LEU A 684 -5.87 15.37 -2.06
N LYS A 685 -6.10 15.22 -0.76
CA LYS A 685 -5.41 14.20 0.07
C LYS A 685 -5.53 12.78 -0.51
N PRO A 686 -6.71 12.30 -0.95
CA PRO A 686 -6.80 10.96 -1.55
C PRO A 686 -5.98 10.85 -2.85
N GLU A 687 -5.97 11.92 -3.66
CA GLU A 687 -5.21 11.96 -4.90
C GLU A 687 -3.70 11.98 -4.65
N ILE A 688 -3.22 12.71 -3.63
CA ILE A 688 -1.83 12.72 -3.20
C ILE A 688 -1.39 11.29 -2.85
N GLU A 689 -2.16 10.60 -2.01
CA GLU A 689 -1.87 9.22 -1.62
C GLU A 689 -1.89 8.25 -2.82
N ALA A 690 -2.87 8.38 -3.72
CA ALA A 690 -2.94 7.57 -4.93
C ALA A 690 -1.75 7.81 -5.89
N ARG A 691 -1.22 9.04 -5.95
CA ARG A 691 -0.04 9.36 -6.76
C ARG A 691 1.23 8.81 -6.14
N VAL A 692 1.42 8.93 -4.83
CA VAL A 692 2.56 8.31 -4.13
C VAL A 692 2.52 6.79 -4.31
N ALA A 693 1.35 6.16 -4.13
CA ALA A 693 1.19 4.73 -4.36
C ALA A 693 1.59 4.30 -5.77
N ARG A 694 1.17 5.06 -6.80
CA ARG A 694 1.53 4.78 -8.21
C ARG A 694 3.02 4.97 -8.48
N LEU A 695 3.63 6.02 -7.92
CA LEU A 695 5.07 6.24 -8.01
C LEU A 695 5.84 5.04 -7.43
N PHE A 696 5.44 4.56 -6.24
CA PHE A 696 6.08 3.42 -5.61
C PHE A 696 5.89 2.14 -6.42
N ARG A 697 4.64 1.81 -6.77
CA ARG A 697 4.26 0.61 -7.52
C ARG A 697 5.05 0.43 -8.82
N TRP A 698 5.24 1.51 -9.57
CA TRP A 698 5.77 1.42 -10.93
C TRP A 698 7.25 1.76 -11.03
N HIS A 699 7.73 2.71 -10.23
CA HIS A 699 9.08 3.24 -10.39
C HIS A 699 10.03 2.86 -9.26
N ILE A 700 9.56 2.64 -8.03
CA ILE A 700 10.44 2.41 -6.87
C ILE A 700 10.49 0.93 -6.48
N ASP A 701 9.36 0.33 -6.11
CA ASP A 701 9.31 -1.04 -5.59
C ASP A 701 9.78 -2.13 -6.60
N PRO A 702 9.63 -1.95 -7.94
CA PRO A 702 10.20 -2.90 -8.90
C PRO A 702 11.73 -2.82 -9.04
N ALA A 703 12.37 -1.78 -8.52
CA ALA A 703 13.81 -1.60 -8.60
C ALA A 703 14.54 -2.23 -7.41
N PRO A 704 15.84 -2.55 -7.53
CA PRO A 704 16.68 -2.86 -6.38
C PRO A 704 16.66 -1.73 -5.35
N LEU A 705 16.91 -2.07 -4.07
CA LEU A 705 16.84 -1.14 -2.95
C LEU A 705 17.67 0.13 -3.20
N GLY A 706 17.06 1.30 -2.94
CA GLY A 706 17.68 2.62 -3.16
C GLY A 706 17.82 3.07 -4.62
N LEU A 707 17.30 2.30 -5.58
CA LEU A 707 17.26 2.64 -7.00
C LEU A 707 15.81 2.81 -7.49
N TRP A 708 15.65 3.14 -8.78
CA TRP A 708 14.34 3.26 -9.43
C TRP A 708 14.38 2.85 -10.90
N VAL A 709 13.22 2.48 -11.44
CA VAL A 709 12.97 2.29 -12.87
C VAL A 709 12.47 3.62 -13.44
N ASP A 710 13.26 4.32 -14.25
CA ASP A 710 12.80 5.60 -14.85
C ASP A 710 11.74 5.35 -15.93
N ARG A 711 11.93 4.38 -16.82
CA ARG A 711 11.13 4.24 -18.05
C ARG A 711 10.18 3.05 -17.96
N ILE A 712 8.88 3.33 -18.09
CA ILE A 712 7.80 2.34 -18.14
C ILE A 712 7.08 2.46 -19.51
N ASP A 713 6.85 1.33 -20.17
CA ASP A 713 6.12 1.30 -21.44
C ASP A 713 4.60 1.38 -21.27
N GLU A 714 3.87 1.48 -22.38
CA GLU A 714 2.41 1.65 -22.37
C GLU A 714 1.65 0.51 -21.68
N ARG A 715 2.30 -0.65 -21.50
CA ARG A 715 1.74 -1.87 -20.89
C ARG A 715 2.21 -2.07 -19.45
N GLY A 716 2.94 -1.10 -18.88
CA GLY A 716 3.46 -1.20 -17.51
C GLY A 716 4.74 -2.03 -17.39
N ARG A 717 5.47 -2.30 -18.48
CA ARG A 717 6.74 -3.04 -18.41
C ARG A 717 7.91 -2.06 -18.30
N SER A 718 8.92 -2.44 -17.53
CA SER A 718 10.18 -1.68 -17.47
C SER A 718 10.86 -1.67 -18.84
N ALA A 719 11.20 -0.48 -19.31
CA ALA A 719 12.05 -0.21 -20.47
C ALA A 719 13.36 0.48 -20.06
N ALA A 720 13.66 0.53 -18.76
CA ALA A 720 14.87 1.14 -18.23
C ALA A 720 16.07 0.19 -18.36
N THR A 721 17.19 0.72 -18.81
CA THR A 721 18.49 0.00 -18.89
C THR A 721 19.49 0.47 -17.84
N GLU A 722 19.16 1.54 -17.13
CA GLU A 722 20.00 2.24 -16.16
C GLU A 722 19.15 3.08 -15.21
N VAL A 723 19.79 3.61 -14.17
CA VAL A 723 19.20 4.48 -13.16
C VAL A 723 19.81 5.88 -13.32
N PRO A 724 19.11 6.81 -14.02
CA PRO A 724 19.66 8.12 -14.34
C PRO A 724 19.61 9.09 -13.16
N ALA A 725 20.75 9.66 -12.76
CA ALA A 725 20.86 10.56 -11.62
C ALA A 725 20.06 11.86 -11.77
N SER A 726 19.71 12.24 -13.00
CA SER A 726 18.87 13.42 -13.30
C SER A 726 17.47 13.36 -12.68
N ILE A 727 17.02 12.17 -12.28
CA ILE A 727 15.73 11.93 -11.61
C ILE A 727 15.81 12.09 -10.08
N PHE A 728 17.00 11.91 -9.50
CA PHE A 728 17.20 11.85 -8.05
C PHE A 728 16.58 13.06 -7.32
N TYR A 729 16.82 14.26 -7.85
CA TYR A 729 16.23 15.51 -7.38
C TYR A 729 14.69 15.48 -7.33
N HIS A 730 14.02 15.01 -8.38
CA HIS A 730 12.55 15.01 -8.44
C HIS A 730 11.97 14.06 -7.37
N LEU A 731 12.57 12.87 -7.22
CA LEU A 731 12.16 11.88 -6.21
C LEU A 731 12.33 12.41 -4.80
N VAL A 732 13.53 12.91 -4.46
CA VAL A 732 13.82 13.46 -3.14
C VAL A 732 12.88 14.62 -2.84
N THR A 733 12.72 15.57 -3.76
CA THR A 733 11.89 16.76 -3.54
C THR A 733 10.42 16.41 -3.33
N ALA A 734 9.83 15.61 -4.23
CA ALA A 734 8.40 15.28 -4.16
C ALA A 734 8.06 14.48 -2.90
N LEU A 735 8.89 13.51 -2.55
CA LEU A 735 8.65 12.65 -1.40
C LEU A 735 8.91 13.38 -0.08
N MET A 736 9.89 14.28 -0.03
CA MET A 736 10.09 15.16 1.11
C MET A 736 8.92 16.13 1.32
N GLN A 737 8.39 16.74 0.25
CA GLN A 737 7.18 17.57 0.35
C GLN A 737 5.95 16.77 0.79
N TYR A 738 5.84 15.50 0.37
CA TYR A 738 4.82 14.60 0.88
C TYR A 738 4.95 14.36 2.39
N LEU A 739 6.17 14.13 2.89
CA LEU A 739 6.42 14.01 4.33
C LEU A 739 6.09 15.31 5.08
N ASP A 740 6.44 16.48 4.54
CA ASP A 740 6.09 17.77 5.13
C ASP A 740 4.56 17.94 5.23
N LYS A 741 3.83 17.59 4.16
CA LYS A 741 2.38 17.72 4.07
C LYS A 741 1.61 16.78 5.00
N THR A 742 2.16 15.60 5.25
CA THR A 742 1.52 14.54 6.06
C THR A 742 2.03 14.48 7.51
N GLY A 743 2.86 15.44 7.92
CA GLY A 743 3.38 15.53 9.28
C GLY A 743 2.27 15.61 10.34
N GLY A 744 2.34 14.75 11.36
CA GLY A 744 1.40 14.74 12.48
C GLY A 744 0.05 14.06 12.22
N GLN A 745 -0.14 13.43 11.05
CA GLN A 745 -1.33 12.63 10.73
C GLN A 745 -0.93 11.14 10.69
N VAL A 746 -1.46 10.37 11.65
CA VAL A 746 -1.42 8.89 11.79
C VAL A 746 -0.23 8.29 12.59
N GLU A 747 -0.58 7.52 13.63
CA GLU A 747 0.29 6.58 14.36
C GLU A 747 0.34 5.19 13.67
N PRO A 748 1.39 4.39 13.84
CA PRO A 748 2.13 3.87 12.69
C PRO A 748 1.97 2.33 12.42
N PHE A 749 1.75 1.90 11.16
CA PHE A 749 1.75 0.47 10.73
C PHE A 749 3.16 -0.15 10.66
N PRO A 750 3.45 -1.38 11.12
CA PRO A 750 4.80 -1.98 11.09
C PRO A 750 5.16 -2.64 9.75
N MET A 751 6.42 -2.49 9.32
CA MET A 751 7.03 -3.16 8.15
C MET A 751 7.82 -4.42 8.58
N PRO A 752 8.07 -5.40 7.67
CA PRO A 752 8.85 -6.60 7.97
C PRO A 752 10.31 -6.25 8.27
N VAL A 753 10.81 -6.72 9.41
CA VAL A 753 12.22 -6.57 9.79
C VAL A 753 13.07 -7.48 8.90
N SER A 754 14.09 -6.92 8.24
CA SER A 754 15.15 -7.71 7.60
C SER A 754 16.02 -8.34 8.68
N ASP A 755 16.02 -9.66 8.75
CA ASP A 755 16.86 -10.43 9.66
C ASP A 755 18.33 -10.37 9.17
N THR A 756 19.03 -9.29 9.54
CA THR A 756 20.47 -9.15 9.37
C THR A 756 21.09 -8.70 10.70
N GLY A 757 21.32 -9.64 11.61
CA GLY A 757 22.09 -9.36 12.82
C GLY A 757 22.17 -10.51 13.81
N LYS A 758 23.03 -11.50 13.53
CA LYS A 758 23.48 -12.44 14.58
C LYS A 758 24.09 -11.66 15.76
N PRO A 759 23.79 -12.02 17.03
CA PRO A 759 24.35 -11.33 18.18
C PRO A 759 25.81 -11.78 18.41
N SER A 760 26.75 -10.84 18.41
CA SER A 760 28.09 -11.08 18.94
C SER A 760 28.01 -11.11 20.47
N LEU A 761 28.19 -12.30 21.03
CA LEU A 761 28.60 -12.51 22.42
C LEU A 761 29.84 -11.65 22.72
N ARG A 762 29.76 -10.80 23.75
CA ARG A 762 30.89 -10.54 24.66
C ARG A 762 30.38 -10.07 26.02
N GLN A 763 30.64 -10.93 27.01
CA GLN A 763 30.47 -10.70 28.44
C GLN A 763 31.40 -9.58 28.94
N VAL A 764 30.84 -8.75 29.82
CA VAL A 764 31.31 -8.43 31.19
C VAL A 764 32.83 -8.30 31.38
N HIS A 765 33.30 -7.10 31.75
CA HIS A 765 33.92 -6.86 33.06
C HIS A 765 34.13 -5.37 33.36
N ALA A 766 33.81 -5.03 34.63
CA ALA A 766 33.99 -3.78 35.39
C ALA A 766 33.02 -2.63 35.10
#